data_AF-A0A8J7ZG60-F1
#
_entry.id   AF-A0A8J7ZG60-F1
#
_cell.length_a   1.000
_cell.length_b   1.000
_cell.length_c   1.000
_cell.angle_alpha   90.00
_cell.angle_beta   90.00
_cell.angle_gamma   90.00
#
_symmetry.space_group_name_H-M   'P 1'
#
loop_
_entity.id
_entity.type
_entity.pdbx_description
1 polymer ?
#
loop_
_entity_poly.entity_id
_entity_poly.type
_entity_poly.pdbx_seq_one_letter_code
_entity_poly.pdbx_strand_id
1 'polypeptide(L)'
;MNKFLKNIVIHIFILNLAFGILFILNNQNSICFEKNIQLLNNKSGNTLSQPYLAAYLNPDDTDFILFENNNGPFYDESMKNFYDLEQCFSVASGVGVNVVVIDTPVDYRHEIFSQENYNSLTTDNCYRLPCDYENDEPGNVMDISEFDPYTGDFEDNFVNELYIDSVPNDEFKPKYLYHGTAVAGVVKQIAPWVNIISIGVEVTEGQLLTKAHTKALEWLYQKMQNNELEVDIISISSYGDTGDDEIDNPFRLAVENILDSTEDVLFTFAGPDSELDYNFKMSLNKLYASMGDYDGVIGVGWIYDYGIYEGNRHFNSGVNTIGTFEEIDLEIMASGVNIETSMPVKDGKNNLYAETSGTSFATPIVAGAAALLKDFEGLTALDIETRILDLARTPKLYDLNHNDDYYRINYGFGLLDIAASLKVGDFDDDGLTDYDEHYIHGTDRYDDDTDMDTLNDYEEVIIHETDPFKTDTDDDNVGDEYEVVSIGLDPLDNDTDDDGLLDGDELINYADPTDKDSDDDGIEDGPEVNIYQTFPNDPDTDNDGLNDYDEIFDYLTDPTDTDSDNDGINDWEELNLGTDGFITNPNIADTDGDSLSDYAEIHIYETNPTSHDSDGDGLYDENEINIHNTDPTEADSDGDTYNDGDELFANTDPNDPEDYPGSSSSGGGGFGF
;
A
#
# COMPACT_ATOMS: atom_id res chain seq x y z
N MET A 1 -8.40 -10.85 36.80
CA MET A 1 -6.96 -11.03 37.11
C MET A 1 -6.30 -12.25 36.47
N ASN A 2 -6.67 -13.51 36.77
CA ASN A 2 -5.91 -14.69 36.27
C ASN A 2 -6.10 -15.05 34.78
N LYS A 3 -7.16 -14.55 34.12
CA LYS A 3 -7.35 -14.69 32.65
C LYS A 3 -6.59 -13.59 31.89
N PHE A 4 -6.66 -12.35 32.39
CA PHE A 4 -5.98 -11.18 31.83
C PHE A 4 -4.45 -11.33 31.79
N LEU A 5 -3.85 -11.77 32.91
CA LEU A 5 -2.41 -12.08 32.97
C LEU A 5 -1.98 -13.25 32.07
N LYS A 6 -2.90 -14.16 31.71
CA LYS A 6 -2.61 -15.28 30.81
C LYS A 6 -2.61 -14.83 29.35
N ASN A 7 -3.52 -13.93 28.97
CA ASN A 7 -3.58 -13.39 27.62
C ASN A 7 -2.40 -12.44 27.33
N ILE A 8 -1.99 -11.62 28.29
CA ILE A 8 -0.80 -10.76 28.17
C ILE A 8 0.47 -11.60 28.01
N VAL A 9 0.64 -12.67 28.81
CA VAL A 9 1.82 -13.54 28.68
C VAL A 9 1.81 -14.30 27.36
N ILE A 10 0.65 -14.67 26.83
CA ILE A 10 0.54 -15.33 25.51
C ILE A 10 0.82 -14.33 24.38
N HIS A 11 0.30 -13.10 24.45
CA HIS A 11 0.56 -12.05 23.45
C HIS A 11 2.03 -11.62 23.44
N ILE A 12 2.64 -11.40 24.61
CA ILE A 12 4.09 -11.10 24.70
C ILE A 12 4.93 -12.28 24.18
N PHE A 13 4.50 -13.53 24.38
CA PHE A 13 5.20 -14.70 23.85
C PHE A 13 5.03 -14.83 22.33
N ILE A 14 3.87 -14.46 21.78
CA ILE A 14 3.60 -14.45 20.33
C ILE A 14 4.36 -13.30 19.66
N LEU A 15 4.36 -12.08 20.23
CA LEU A 15 5.13 -10.94 19.76
C LEU A 15 6.64 -11.19 19.78
N ASN A 16 7.19 -11.80 20.85
CA ASN A 16 8.61 -12.16 20.89
C ASN A 16 8.96 -13.34 19.97
N LEU A 17 8.00 -14.22 19.66
CA LEU A 17 8.20 -15.27 18.65
C LEU A 17 8.14 -14.68 17.24
N ALA A 18 7.25 -13.72 16.98
CA ALA A 18 7.12 -13.02 15.70
C ALA A 18 8.36 -12.14 15.42
N PHE A 19 8.80 -11.32 16.39
CA PHE A 19 10.06 -10.55 16.29
C PHE A 19 11.29 -11.45 16.18
N GLY A 20 11.32 -12.58 16.90
CA GLY A 20 12.39 -13.56 16.80
C GLY A 20 12.43 -14.30 15.46
N ILE A 21 11.27 -14.52 14.82
CA ILE A 21 11.15 -15.15 13.50
C ILE A 21 11.47 -14.13 12.40
N LEU A 22 10.98 -12.88 12.47
CA LEU A 22 11.34 -11.82 11.52
C LEU A 22 12.85 -11.51 11.55
N PHE A 23 13.46 -11.42 12.74
CA PHE A 23 14.90 -11.11 12.85
C PHE A 23 15.81 -12.27 12.39
N ILE A 24 15.31 -13.52 12.40
CA ILE A 24 16.00 -14.69 11.87
C ILE A 24 15.81 -14.79 10.34
N LEU A 25 14.61 -14.50 9.81
CA LEU A 25 14.35 -14.49 8.36
C LEU A 25 15.14 -13.38 7.65
N ASN A 26 15.19 -12.18 8.23
CA ASN A 26 15.86 -11.03 7.61
C ASN A 26 17.40 -11.18 7.57
N ASN A 27 18.00 -11.85 8.58
CA ASN A 27 19.44 -12.17 8.57
C ASN A 27 19.79 -13.43 7.76
N GLN A 28 18.90 -14.43 7.63
CA GLN A 28 19.19 -15.63 6.84
C GLN A 28 19.05 -15.41 5.32
N ASN A 29 18.17 -14.50 4.89
CA ASN A 29 18.05 -14.10 3.49
C ASN A 29 19.29 -13.33 2.98
N SER A 30 19.89 -12.49 3.84
CA SER A 30 21.18 -11.83 3.56
C SER A 30 22.34 -12.82 3.37
N ILE A 31 22.34 -13.94 4.12
CA ILE A 31 23.40 -14.96 4.10
C ILE A 31 23.27 -15.89 2.88
N CYS A 32 22.06 -16.08 2.34
CA CYS A 32 21.80 -16.84 1.12
C CYS A 32 22.41 -16.18 -0.13
N PHE A 33 22.35 -14.85 -0.20
CA PHE A 33 22.64 -14.10 -1.43
C PHE A 33 24.09 -13.69 -1.62
N GLU A 34 24.84 -13.38 -0.55
CA GLU A 34 26.30 -13.17 -0.67
C GLU A 34 27.01 -14.42 -1.22
N LYS A 35 26.42 -15.61 -1.05
CA LYS A 35 26.97 -16.90 -1.53
C LYS A 35 26.74 -17.18 -3.02
N ASN A 36 25.56 -16.85 -3.58
CA ASN A 36 25.28 -17.01 -5.02
C ASN A 36 26.14 -16.07 -5.87
N ILE A 37 26.42 -14.85 -5.39
CA ILE A 37 27.34 -13.91 -6.05
C ILE A 37 28.82 -14.33 -5.87
N GLN A 38 29.20 -14.89 -4.72
CA GLN A 38 30.57 -15.40 -4.51
C GLN A 38 30.90 -16.67 -5.33
N LEU A 39 29.89 -17.39 -5.83
CA LEU A 39 30.05 -18.62 -6.62
C LEU A 39 30.72 -18.39 -7.99
N LEU A 40 30.66 -17.17 -8.54
CA LEU A 40 31.32 -16.80 -9.80
C LEU A 40 32.77 -16.31 -9.61
N ASN A 41 33.21 -16.05 -8.37
CA ASN A 41 34.35 -15.16 -8.10
C ASN A 41 35.66 -15.85 -7.68
N ASN A 42 35.83 -17.15 -7.91
CA ASN A 42 37.05 -17.83 -7.46
C ASN A 42 37.63 -18.84 -8.46
N LYS A 43 38.40 -18.33 -9.44
CA LYS A 43 39.78 -18.75 -9.69
C LYS A 43 40.46 -17.86 -10.75
N SER A 44 41.78 -17.75 -10.60
CA SER A 44 42.65 -17.02 -11.53
C SER A 44 43.16 -17.98 -12.61
N GLY A 45 42.51 -17.93 -13.76
CA GLY A 45 42.98 -18.49 -15.04
C GLY A 45 43.05 -17.38 -16.09
N ASN A 46 43.94 -17.50 -17.08
CA ASN A 46 44.02 -16.53 -18.18
C ASN A 46 42.78 -16.67 -19.08
N THR A 47 42.01 -15.60 -19.28
CA THR A 47 40.79 -15.58 -20.10
C THR A 47 40.89 -14.60 -21.27
N LEU A 48 40.34 -15.00 -22.41
CA LEU A 48 40.25 -14.25 -23.66
C LEU A 48 39.26 -13.10 -23.53
N SER A 49 39.71 -11.89 -23.87
CA SER A 49 38.83 -10.78 -24.25
C SER A 49 38.49 -10.91 -25.73
N GLN A 50 37.20 -10.86 -26.08
CA GLN A 50 36.63 -10.17 -27.26
C GLN A 50 35.31 -10.80 -27.73
N PRO A 51 34.17 -10.10 -27.62
CA PRO A 51 32.90 -10.52 -28.20
C PRO A 51 32.89 -10.49 -29.75
N TYR A 52 33.84 -9.80 -30.40
CA TYR A 52 33.98 -9.78 -31.86
C TYR A 52 34.44 -11.11 -32.47
N LEU A 53 34.89 -12.05 -31.65
CA LEU A 53 35.47 -13.33 -32.06
C LEU A 53 34.69 -14.56 -31.55
N ALA A 54 33.49 -14.37 -30.97
CA ALA A 54 32.68 -15.47 -30.44
C ALA A 54 32.24 -16.49 -31.52
N ALA A 55 32.20 -16.08 -32.79
CA ALA A 55 31.98 -16.99 -33.93
C ALA A 55 33.17 -17.93 -34.23
N TYR A 56 34.26 -17.88 -33.45
CA TYR A 56 35.51 -18.62 -33.71
C TYR A 56 36.08 -19.34 -32.49
N LEU A 57 35.25 -19.78 -31.54
CA LEU A 57 35.72 -20.55 -30.39
C LEU A 57 35.78 -22.05 -30.76
N ASN A 58 36.96 -22.48 -31.18
CA ASN A 58 37.24 -23.89 -31.43
C ASN A 58 37.48 -24.61 -30.09
N PRO A 59 36.76 -25.69 -29.75
CA PRO A 59 37.02 -26.45 -28.53
C PRO A 59 38.39 -27.15 -28.51
N ASP A 60 39.18 -27.07 -29.58
CA ASP A 60 40.58 -27.53 -29.65
C ASP A 60 41.62 -26.43 -29.38
N ASP A 61 41.21 -25.17 -29.15
CA ASP A 61 42.14 -24.13 -28.69
C ASP A 61 42.51 -24.36 -27.22
N THR A 62 43.81 -24.36 -26.94
CA THR A 62 44.42 -24.77 -25.66
C THR A 62 44.23 -23.76 -24.52
N ASP A 63 43.40 -22.74 -24.72
CA ASP A 63 43.25 -21.60 -23.80
C ASP A 63 42.03 -21.73 -22.85
N PHE A 64 41.24 -22.81 -22.96
CA PHE A 64 40.14 -23.08 -22.03
C PHE A 64 40.56 -23.97 -20.86
N ILE A 65 40.18 -23.57 -19.64
CA ILE A 65 40.20 -24.47 -18.49
C ILE A 65 38.93 -25.32 -18.57
N LEU A 66 39.05 -26.50 -19.19
CA LEU A 66 37.96 -27.47 -19.27
C LEU A 66 37.89 -28.32 -17.99
N PHE A 67 36.68 -28.52 -17.47
CA PHE A 67 36.44 -29.46 -16.38
C PHE A 67 35.11 -30.19 -16.56
N GLU A 68 35.04 -31.40 -16.00
CA GLU A 68 33.92 -32.33 -16.11
C GLU A 68 33.17 -32.45 -14.81
N ASN A 69 31.84 -32.31 -14.89
CA ASN A 69 31.00 -32.31 -13.72
C ASN A 69 30.23 -33.60 -13.44
N ASN A 70 30.74 -34.41 -12.51
CA ASN A 70 30.12 -35.68 -12.15
C ASN A 70 29.10 -35.58 -10.99
N ASN A 71 28.77 -34.39 -10.50
CA ASN A 71 27.93 -34.20 -9.30
C ASN A 71 26.55 -33.58 -9.58
N GLY A 72 26.11 -33.49 -10.85
CA GLY A 72 25.09 -32.48 -11.23
C GLY A 72 25.68 -31.08 -11.09
N PRO A 73 24.97 -29.96 -11.38
CA PRO A 73 25.54 -28.60 -11.38
C PRO A 73 26.50 -28.38 -10.19
N PHE A 74 27.77 -28.07 -10.47
CA PHE A 74 28.92 -28.58 -9.69
C PHE A 74 29.04 -27.91 -8.34
N TYR A 75 29.01 -28.75 -7.30
CA TYR A 75 29.49 -28.56 -5.94
C TYR A 75 31.03 -28.38 -5.87
N ASP A 76 31.53 -27.19 -5.53
CA ASP A 76 32.91 -26.95 -5.05
C ASP A 76 33.08 -27.35 -3.57
N GLU A 77 34.31 -27.56 -3.05
CA GLU A 77 34.56 -27.83 -1.63
C GLU A 77 34.28 -26.62 -0.71
N SER A 78 34.10 -25.42 -1.28
CA SER A 78 33.47 -24.26 -0.64
C SER A 78 31.94 -24.40 -0.51
N MET A 79 31.32 -25.31 -1.27
CA MET A 79 29.91 -25.71 -1.25
C MET A 79 29.62 -26.89 -0.29
N LYS A 80 30.34 -27.04 0.82
CA LYS A 80 30.07 -28.13 1.79
C LYS A 80 28.89 -27.89 2.74
N ASN A 81 28.22 -26.74 2.67
CA ASN A 81 27.01 -26.46 3.46
C ASN A 81 25.80 -26.31 2.54
N PHE A 82 25.42 -27.42 1.88
CA PHE A 82 24.34 -27.49 0.89
C PHE A 82 22.97 -27.85 1.49
N TYR A 83 22.78 -27.63 2.80
CA TYR A 83 21.46 -27.76 3.44
C TYR A 83 20.63 -26.44 3.36
N ASP A 84 21.18 -25.35 2.82
CA ASP A 84 20.54 -24.01 2.82
C ASP A 84 19.97 -23.55 1.46
N LEU A 85 20.22 -24.26 0.34
CA LEU A 85 19.73 -23.88 -1.01
C LEU A 85 18.27 -24.31 -1.30
N GLU A 86 17.75 -25.32 -0.60
CA GLU A 86 16.32 -25.69 -0.67
C GLU A 86 15.39 -24.56 -0.20
N GLN A 87 15.88 -23.64 0.65
CA GLN A 87 15.11 -22.48 1.11
C GLN A 87 15.11 -21.32 0.09
N CYS A 88 16.12 -21.20 -0.78
CA CYS A 88 16.20 -20.11 -1.76
C CYS A 88 15.20 -20.29 -2.92
N PHE A 89 15.09 -21.50 -3.46
CA PHE A 89 14.13 -21.83 -4.51
C PHE A 89 12.68 -21.97 -4.01
N SER A 90 12.45 -21.76 -2.70
CA SER A 90 11.10 -21.69 -2.16
C SER A 90 10.40 -20.35 -2.46
N VAL A 91 11.15 -19.33 -2.89
CA VAL A 91 10.63 -17.97 -3.14
C VAL A 91 10.41 -17.71 -4.63
N ALA A 92 11.41 -17.98 -5.48
CA ALA A 92 11.33 -17.88 -6.92
C ALA A 92 12.35 -18.81 -7.59
N SER A 93 11.99 -19.38 -8.73
CA SER A 93 12.78 -20.36 -9.47
C SER A 93 12.67 -20.22 -11.00
N GLY A 94 11.73 -19.38 -11.46
CA GLY A 94 11.45 -19.09 -12.86
C GLY A 94 10.58 -20.15 -13.52
N VAL A 95 9.67 -20.79 -12.78
CA VAL A 95 8.78 -21.83 -13.33
C VAL A 95 7.80 -21.16 -14.29
N GLY A 96 7.58 -21.77 -15.47
CA GLY A 96 6.64 -21.24 -16.45
C GLY A 96 7.15 -20.05 -17.28
N VAL A 97 8.21 -19.37 -16.84
CA VAL A 97 8.79 -18.21 -17.54
C VAL A 97 9.53 -18.64 -18.81
N ASN A 98 9.21 -18.02 -19.94
CA ASN A 98 9.75 -18.28 -21.26
C ASN A 98 10.84 -17.26 -21.63
N VAL A 99 12.10 -17.69 -21.58
CA VAL A 99 13.26 -16.86 -21.93
C VAL A 99 13.76 -17.22 -23.34
N VAL A 100 13.63 -16.27 -24.26
CA VAL A 100 14.19 -16.37 -25.62
C VAL A 100 15.65 -15.94 -25.61
N VAL A 101 16.53 -16.79 -26.14
CA VAL A 101 17.95 -16.51 -26.35
C VAL A 101 18.22 -16.42 -27.85
N ILE A 102 18.54 -15.21 -28.33
CA ILE A 102 18.93 -14.96 -29.73
C ILE A 102 20.46 -14.89 -29.78
N ASP A 103 21.07 -16.02 -30.16
CA ASP A 103 22.52 -16.19 -30.21
C ASP A 103 22.88 -17.32 -31.20
N THR A 104 24.12 -17.77 -31.24
CA THR A 104 24.49 -19.05 -31.87
C THR A 104 23.64 -20.21 -31.31
N PRO A 105 23.47 -21.31 -32.05
CA PRO A 105 22.59 -22.40 -31.61
C PRO A 105 23.03 -23.04 -30.28
N VAL A 106 22.04 -23.45 -29.46
CA VAL A 106 22.24 -24.08 -28.15
C VAL A 106 22.35 -25.61 -28.27
N ASP A 107 23.35 -26.21 -27.63
CA ASP A 107 23.47 -27.67 -27.52
C ASP A 107 22.62 -28.21 -26.35
N TYR A 108 21.34 -28.49 -26.64
CA TYR A 108 20.36 -29.02 -25.68
C TYR A 108 20.71 -30.40 -25.11
N ARG A 109 21.73 -31.08 -25.64
CA ARG A 109 22.18 -32.38 -25.09
C ARG A 109 22.97 -32.20 -23.79
N HIS A 110 23.41 -30.98 -23.49
CA HIS A 110 24.09 -30.67 -22.23
C HIS A 110 23.15 -30.92 -21.03
N GLU A 111 23.69 -31.47 -19.94
CA GLU A 111 22.89 -31.95 -18.80
C GLU A 111 22.12 -30.84 -18.09
N ILE A 112 22.60 -29.59 -18.15
CA ILE A 112 21.94 -28.42 -17.57
C ILE A 112 20.58 -28.13 -18.23
N PHE A 113 20.38 -28.62 -19.46
CA PHE A 113 19.14 -28.51 -20.22
C PHE A 113 18.31 -29.80 -20.17
N SER A 114 18.77 -30.82 -19.43
CA SER A 114 18.12 -32.14 -19.37
C SER A 114 17.13 -32.24 -18.19
N GLN A 115 15.95 -32.81 -18.47
CA GLN A 115 14.84 -32.93 -17.52
C GLN A 115 15.11 -33.88 -16.32
N GLU A 116 16.06 -34.83 -16.43
CA GLU A 116 16.18 -35.94 -15.47
C GLU A 116 16.90 -35.59 -14.14
N ASN A 117 17.73 -34.54 -14.11
CA ASN A 117 18.55 -34.24 -12.92
C ASN A 117 17.76 -33.64 -11.75
N TYR A 118 16.59 -33.06 -11.99
CA TYR A 118 15.80 -32.38 -10.96
C TYR A 118 14.83 -33.29 -10.22
N ASN A 119 14.50 -34.46 -10.79
CA ASN A 119 13.66 -35.50 -10.16
C ASN A 119 14.35 -36.24 -8.98
N SER A 120 15.62 -35.94 -8.69
CA SER A 120 16.35 -36.55 -7.57
C SER A 120 16.25 -35.79 -6.24
N LEU A 121 15.64 -34.59 -6.25
CA LEU A 121 15.21 -33.85 -5.05
C LEU A 121 13.85 -34.39 -4.57
N THR A 122 13.79 -35.68 -4.25
CA THR A 122 12.56 -36.33 -3.83
C THR A 122 12.21 -36.00 -2.37
N THR A 123 11.11 -35.26 -2.21
CA THR A 123 9.94 -35.56 -1.35
C THR A 123 9.95 -35.38 0.16
N ASP A 124 11.04 -35.04 0.87
CA ASP A 124 11.00 -35.12 2.35
C ASP A 124 11.09 -33.80 3.16
N ASN A 125 11.33 -32.61 2.58
CA ASN A 125 11.53 -31.38 3.39
C ASN A 125 10.81 -30.09 2.94
N CYS A 126 9.77 -30.14 2.10
CA CYS A 126 8.91 -28.97 1.85
C CYS A 126 7.95 -28.73 3.04
N TYR A 127 8.36 -27.93 4.03
CA TYR A 127 7.45 -27.38 5.03
C TYR A 127 7.17 -25.90 4.72
N ARG A 128 5.94 -25.64 4.25
CA ARG A 128 5.26 -24.35 4.04
C ARG A 128 5.69 -23.52 2.83
N LEU A 129 5.13 -23.87 1.66
CA LEU A 129 4.47 -23.02 0.65
C LEU A 129 3.65 -23.99 -0.26
N PRO A 130 2.60 -23.56 -0.98
CA PRO A 130 1.63 -24.45 -1.61
C PRO A 130 2.23 -25.13 -2.83
N CYS A 131 2.91 -26.26 -2.62
CA CYS A 131 3.24 -27.21 -3.67
C CYS A 131 1.99 -27.98 -4.09
N ASP A 132 1.02 -27.29 -4.69
CA ASP A 132 -0.17 -27.87 -5.34
C ASP A 132 -0.17 -27.48 -6.83
N TYR A 133 0.99 -27.60 -7.48
CA TYR A 133 1.11 -27.59 -8.94
C TYR A 133 1.62 -28.97 -9.40
N GLU A 134 0.79 -30.00 -9.27
CA GLU A 134 1.09 -31.38 -9.69
C GLU A 134 1.15 -31.56 -11.23
N ASN A 135 1.17 -30.50 -12.06
CA ASN A 135 1.06 -30.63 -13.52
C ASN A 135 2.02 -29.78 -14.38
N ASP A 136 2.89 -28.95 -13.82
CA ASP A 136 3.83 -28.16 -14.64
C ASP A 136 5.18 -28.87 -14.75
N GLU A 137 5.49 -29.32 -15.97
CA GLU A 137 6.73 -30.02 -16.29
C GLU A 137 7.95 -29.08 -16.14
N PRO A 138 9.12 -29.56 -15.69
CA PRO A 138 10.34 -28.78 -15.59
C PRO A 138 10.74 -28.15 -16.94
N GLY A 139 11.25 -26.91 -16.91
CA GLY A 139 11.43 -26.06 -18.08
C GLY A 139 12.13 -26.72 -19.27
N ASN A 140 11.45 -26.71 -20.42
CA ASN A 140 11.89 -27.31 -21.68
C ASN A 140 12.84 -26.39 -22.45
N VAL A 141 13.70 -26.98 -23.30
CA VAL A 141 14.43 -26.25 -24.32
C VAL A 141 13.77 -26.46 -25.68
N MET A 142 13.30 -25.39 -26.30
CA MET A 142 12.74 -25.41 -27.65
C MET A 142 13.78 -24.87 -28.64
N ASP A 143 14.31 -25.75 -29.49
CA ASP A 143 15.13 -25.37 -30.65
C ASP A 143 14.22 -25.21 -31.88
N ILE A 144 14.13 -23.99 -32.39
CA ILE A 144 13.29 -23.67 -33.54
C ILE A 144 14.12 -23.87 -34.81
N SER A 145 14.28 -25.15 -35.17
CA SER A 145 15.00 -25.58 -36.38
C SER A 145 14.39 -25.11 -37.72
N GLU A 146 13.21 -24.49 -37.71
CA GLU A 146 12.53 -23.96 -38.91
C GLU A 146 12.94 -22.53 -39.28
N PHE A 147 13.67 -21.84 -38.41
CA PHE A 147 14.15 -20.48 -38.67
C PHE A 147 15.41 -20.51 -39.56
N ASP A 148 15.24 -20.22 -40.86
CA ASP A 148 16.35 -19.92 -41.77
C ASP A 148 16.33 -18.42 -42.11
N PRO A 149 17.25 -17.62 -41.53
CA PRO A 149 17.30 -16.18 -41.75
C PRO A 149 17.69 -15.78 -43.19
N TYR A 150 18.07 -16.74 -44.05
CA TYR A 150 18.61 -16.49 -45.39
C TYR A 150 17.69 -16.91 -46.55
N THR A 151 16.46 -17.33 -46.29
CA THR A 151 15.50 -17.73 -47.35
C THR A 151 15.04 -16.60 -48.28
N GLY A 152 15.58 -15.38 -48.14
CA GLY A 152 15.40 -14.25 -49.04
C GLY A 152 16.71 -13.77 -49.67
N ASP A 153 16.93 -14.13 -50.94
CA ASP A 153 17.89 -13.56 -51.92
C ASP A 153 19.15 -12.86 -51.35
N PHE A 154 20.09 -13.64 -50.79
CA PHE A 154 21.50 -13.25 -50.78
C PHE A 154 22.20 -13.89 -51.98
N GLU A 155 22.16 -13.20 -53.12
CA GLU A 155 23.07 -13.53 -54.23
C GLU A 155 24.53 -13.26 -53.81
N ASP A 156 25.35 -14.30 -53.97
CA ASP A 156 26.82 -14.34 -54.10
C ASP A 156 27.69 -14.77 -52.90
N ASN A 157 27.87 -16.10 -52.84
CA ASN A 157 29.17 -16.79 -52.68
C ASN A 157 29.94 -16.72 -51.34
N PHE A 158 29.25 -16.79 -50.19
CA PHE A 158 29.87 -17.23 -48.94
C PHE A 158 29.15 -18.35 -48.18
N VAL A 159 28.04 -18.86 -48.72
CA VAL A 159 27.30 -20.00 -48.14
C VAL A 159 27.68 -21.29 -48.86
N ASN A 160 28.84 -21.85 -48.51
CA ASN A 160 29.16 -23.24 -48.85
C ASN A 160 29.78 -23.89 -47.60
N GLU A 161 28.97 -24.11 -46.56
CA GLU A 161 29.07 -25.22 -45.59
C GLU A 161 28.05 -25.15 -44.43
N LEU A 162 26.88 -24.52 -44.59
CA LEU A 162 25.78 -24.64 -43.64
C LEU A 162 25.12 -26.03 -43.81
N TYR A 163 25.49 -26.96 -42.92
CA TYR A 163 24.96 -28.32 -42.85
C TYR A 163 23.51 -28.28 -42.33
N ILE A 164 22.57 -28.08 -43.26
CA ILE A 164 21.15 -28.38 -43.07
C ILE A 164 20.91 -29.75 -43.69
N ASP A 165 20.88 -30.80 -42.87
CA ASP A 165 20.18 -32.04 -43.20
C ASP A 165 20.16 -32.93 -41.95
N SER A 166 19.01 -33.52 -41.64
CA SER A 166 18.79 -34.68 -40.75
C SER A 166 20.01 -35.58 -40.43
N VAL A 167 20.93 -35.13 -39.56
CA VAL A 167 22.09 -35.94 -39.16
C VAL A 167 21.69 -36.80 -37.95
N PRO A 168 21.85 -38.13 -38.01
CA PRO A 168 21.80 -38.99 -36.84
C PRO A 168 22.77 -38.48 -35.76
N ASN A 169 22.42 -38.66 -34.49
CA ASN A 169 23.07 -38.20 -33.24
C ASN A 169 24.61 -38.16 -33.13
N ASP A 170 25.38 -38.67 -34.10
CA ASP A 170 26.82 -38.92 -33.98
C ASP A 170 27.74 -37.96 -34.77
N GLU A 171 27.23 -36.96 -35.52
CA GLU A 171 28.08 -36.01 -36.29
C GLU A 171 27.67 -34.52 -36.21
N PHE A 172 27.16 -34.05 -35.06
CA PHE A 172 27.06 -32.61 -34.78
C PHE A 172 28.46 -32.01 -34.61
N LYS A 173 28.89 -31.13 -35.53
CA LYS A 173 30.24 -30.53 -35.47
C LYS A 173 30.34 -29.50 -34.34
N PRO A 174 31.24 -29.68 -33.34
CA PRO A 174 31.34 -28.84 -32.13
C PRO A 174 31.76 -27.37 -32.32
N LYS A 175 32.09 -26.93 -33.54
CA LYS A 175 32.88 -25.72 -33.76
C LYS A 175 32.10 -24.41 -33.57
N TYR A 176 30.77 -24.46 -33.56
CA TYR A 176 29.91 -23.27 -33.66
C TYR A 176 28.79 -23.19 -32.61
N LEU A 177 28.71 -24.16 -31.69
CA LEU A 177 27.65 -24.23 -30.67
C LEU A 177 28.04 -23.53 -29.36
N TYR A 178 29.22 -22.91 -29.31
CA TYR A 178 29.83 -22.53 -28.04
C TYR A 178 29.07 -21.42 -27.32
N HIS A 179 28.84 -20.29 -28.00
CA HIS A 179 28.44 -19.06 -27.33
C HIS A 179 26.98 -19.12 -26.83
N GLY A 180 26.05 -19.62 -27.63
CA GLY A 180 24.64 -19.73 -27.25
C GLY A 180 24.42 -20.76 -26.16
N THR A 181 25.10 -21.91 -26.24
CA THR A 181 25.09 -22.92 -25.15
C THR A 181 25.58 -22.31 -23.83
N ALA A 182 26.61 -21.46 -23.89
CA ALA A 182 27.17 -20.78 -22.73
C ALA A 182 26.23 -19.68 -22.20
N VAL A 183 25.62 -18.86 -23.06
CA VAL A 183 24.66 -17.81 -22.68
C VAL A 183 23.40 -18.41 -22.04
N ALA A 184 22.79 -19.39 -22.69
CA ALA A 184 21.61 -20.09 -22.15
C ALA A 184 21.93 -20.82 -20.83
N GLY A 185 23.17 -21.33 -20.70
CA GLY A 185 23.66 -21.92 -19.46
C GLY A 185 23.68 -20.94 -18.29
N VAL A 186 24.09 -19.69 -18.52
CA VAL A 186 24.07 -18.65 -17.46
C VAL A 186 22.65 -18.38 -16.97
N VAL A 187 21.68 -18.25 -17.89
CA VAL A 187 20.27 -18.07 -17.51
C VAL A 187 19.78 -19.24 -16.64
N LYS A 188 20.00 -20.49 -17.09
CA LYS A 188 19.63 -21.71 -16.35
C LYS A 188 20.35 -21.87 -15.01
N GLN A 189 21.53 -21.30 -14.83
CA GLN A 189 22.22 -21.34 -13.53
C GLN A 189 21.57 -20.41 -12.50
N ILE A 190 20.94 -19.31 -12.93
CA ILE A 190 20.28 -18.34 -12.05
C ILE A 190 18.81 -18.70 -11.84
N ALA A 191 18.10 -18.98 -12.94
CA ALA A 191 16.69 -19.36 -12.95
C ALA A 191 16.56 -20.78 -13.56
N PRO A 192 16.68 -21.85 -12.75
CA PRO A 192 16.82 -23.21 -13.26
C PRO A 192 15.58 -23.76 -13.96
N TRP A 193 14.39 -23.23 -13.65
CA TRP A 193 13.11 -23.78 -14.11
C TRP A 193 12.52 -23.05 -15.32
N VAL A 194 13.19 -22.04 -15.85
CA VAL A 194 12.74 -21.32 -17.05
C VAL A 194 12.69 -22.21 -18.27
N ASN A 195 11.78 -21.93 -19.20
CA ASN A 195 11.81 -22.47 -20.54
C ASN A 195 12.82 -21.67 -21.37
N ILE A 196 13.80 -22.34 -21.99
CA ILE A 196 14.73 -21.67 -22.91
C ILE A 196 14.23 -21.87 -24.34
N ILE A 197 14.00 -20.78 -25.05
CA ILE A 197 13.67 -20.79 -26.47
C ILE A 197 14.90 -20.28 -27.23
N SER A 198 15.57 -21.16 -27.98
CA SER A 198 16.77 -20.77 -28.72
C SER A 198 16.43 -20.37 -30.15
N ILE A 199 16.89 -19.18 -30.57
CA ILE A 199 16.88 -18.75 -31.97
C ILE A 199 18.33 -18.61 -32.44
N GLY A 200 18.78 -19.60 -33.21
CA GLY A 200 20.12 -19.66 -33.78
C GLY A 200 20.35 -18.61 -34.87
N VAL A 201 21.25 -17.67 -34.64
CA VAL A 201 21.71 -16.68 -35.63
C VAL A 201 23.20 -16.90 -35.93
N GLU A 202 23.55 -17.25 -37.16
CA GLU A 202 24.94 -17.53 -37.58
C GLU A 202 25.40 -16.58 -38.69
N VAL A 203 26.43 -15.76 -38.44
CA VAL A 203 27.14 -14.99 -39.48
C VAL A 203 28.62 -14.79 -39.13
N THR A 204 29.47 -14.68 -40.17
CA THR A 204 30.90 -14.39 -40.03
C THR A 204 31.27 -12.91 -40.10
N GLU A 205 30.32 -11.99 -40.30
CA GLU A 205 30.55 -10.55 -40.45
C GLU A 205 29.51 -9.69 -39.70
N GLY A 206 29.95 -8.63 -39.02
CA GLY A 206 29.12 -7.82 -38.11
C GLY A 206 27.87 -7.17 -38.73
N GLN A 207 27.90 -6.70 -39.98
CA GLN A 207 26.70 -6.14 -40.65
C GLN A 207 25.62 -7.19 -40.96
N LEU A 208 26.00 -8.45 -41.06
CA LEU A 208 25.07 -9.55 -41.29
C LEU A 208 24.40 -9.96 -39.96
N LEU A 209 25.01 -9.66 -38.81
CA LEU A 209 24.52 -10.07 -37.50
C LEU A 209 23.32 -9.24 -37.06
N THR A 210 23.36 -7.91 -37.24
CA THR A 210 22.22 -7.02 -37.00
C THR A 210 20.99 -7.46 -37.80
N LYS A 211 21.18 -7.79 -39.09
CA LYS A 211 20.10 -8.27 -39.96
C LYS A 211 19.53 -9.61 -39.53
N ALA A 212 20.39 -10.53 -39.08
CA ALA A 212 19.96 -11.81 -38.55
C ALA A 212 19.11 -11.63 -37.28
N HIS A 213 19.53 -10.75 -36.36
CA HIS A 213 18.73 -10.40 -35.19
C HIS A 213 17.40 -9.74 -35.56
N THR A 214 17.40 -8.79 -36.50
CA THR A 214 16.15 -8.19 -37.01
C THR A 214 15.19 -9.25 -37.51
N LYS A 215 15.68 -10.23 -38.30
CA LYS A 215 14.85 -11.31 -38.81
C LYS A 215 14.35 -12.25 -37.72
N ALA A 216 15.17 -12.51 -36.70
CA ALA A 216 14.77 -13.29 -35.53
C ALA A 216 13.63 -12.61 -34.78
N LEU A 217 13.73 -11.31 -34.54
CA LEU A 217 12.69 -10.51 -33.87
C LEU A 217 11.41 -10.41 -34.71
N GLU A 218 11.50 -10.14 -36.01
CA GLU A 218 10.33 -10.13 -36.91
C GLU A 218 9.60 -11.48 -36.92
N TRP A 219 10.35 -12.58 -36.91
CA TRP A 219 9.79 -13.92 -36.84
C TRP A 219 9.13 -14.17 -35.48
N LEU A 220 9.79 -13.77 -34.38
CA LEU A 220 9.28 -13.92 -33.03
C LEU A 220 7.97 -13.15 -32.85
N TYR A 221 7.95 -11.90 -33.29
CA TYR A 221 6.76 -11.06 -33.32
C TYR A 221 5.60 -11.75 -34.05
N GLN A 222 5.84 -12.33 -35.23
CA GLN A 222 4.80 -13.08 -35.96
C GLN A 222 4.27 -14.29 -35.18
N LYS A 223 5.13 -15.00 -34.44
CA LYS A 223 4.72 -16.14 -33.61
C LYS A 223 3.90 -15.71 -32.40
N MET A 224 4.29 -14.62 -31.75
CA MET A 224 3.52 -14.02 -30.66
C MET A 224 2.14 -13.55 -31.13
N GLN A 225 2.07 -12.81 -32.24
CA GLN A 225 0.79 -12.32 -32.79
C GLN A 225 -0.16 -13.42 -33.25
N ASN A 226 0.36 -14.60 -33.59
CA ASN A 226 -0.44 -15.78 -33.95
C ASN A 226 -0.79 -16.66 -32.73
N ASN A 227 -0.40 -16.26 -31.52
CA ASN A 227 -0.48 -17.05 -30.28
C ASN A 227 0.18 -18.44 -30.43
N GLU A 228 1.24 -18.52 -31.23
CA GLU A 228 2.02 -19.74 -31.44
C GLU A 228 3.17 -19.87 -30.44
N LEU A 229 3.57 -18.75 -29.82
CA LEU A 229 4.65 -18.69 -28.84
C LEU A 229 4.37 -17.60 -27.80
N GLU A 230 4.52 -17.96 -26.53
CA GLU A 230 4.50 -17.04 -25.39
C GLU A 230 5.95 -16.73 -24.99
N VAL A 231 6.20 -15.46 -24.70
CA VAL A 231 7.55 -14.93 -24.48
C VAL A 231 7.45 -13.95 -23.32
N ASP A 232 8.35 -14.10 -22.35
CA ASP A 232 8.43 -13.21 -21.20
C ASP A 232 9.69 -12.35 -21.27
N ILE A 233 10.82 -12.95 -21.65
CA ILE A 233 12.12 -12.28 -21.66
C ILE A 233 12.84 -12.58 -22.97
N ILE A 234 13.40 -11.57 -23.61
CA ILE A 234 14.25 -11.70 -24.81
C ILE A 234 15.66 -11.23 -24.47
N SER A 235 16.59 -12.19 -24.40
CA SER A 235 18.01 -11.92 -24.14
C SER A 235 18.81 -11.94 -25.45
N ILE A 236 19.42 -10.81 -25.79
CA ILE A 236 20.33 -10.68 -26.94
C ILE A 236 21.73 -10.35 -26.44
N SER A 237 22.60 -11.35 -26.50
CA SER A 237 23.96 -11.30 -25.95
C SER A 237 25.04 -11.09 -27.00
N SER A 238 24.67 -10.66 -28.21
CA SER A 238 25.59 -10.41 -29.32
C SER A 238 25.22 -9.17 -30.13
N TYR A 239 26.16 -8.64 -30.92
CA TYR A 239 26.05 -7.32 -31.58
C TYR A 239 26.47 -7.36 -33.02
N GLY A 240 25.76 -6.63 -33.88
CA GLY A 240 26.20 -6.36 -35.24
C GLY A 240 26.51 -4.89 -35.50
N ASP A 241 27.13 -4.61 -36.65
CA ASP A 241 27.34 -3.25 -37.14
C ASP A 241 25.99 -2.75 -37.68
N THR A 242 25.52 -1.63 -37.15
CA THR A 242 24.17 -1.13 -37.39
C THR A 242 24.12 -0.18 -38.58
N GLY A 243 25.26 0.42 -38.97
CA GLY A 243 25.33 1.44 -40.01
C GLY A 243 24.59 2.72 -39.61
N ASP A 244 25.15 3.87 -39.98
CA ASP A 244 24.61 5.19 -39.57
C ASP A 244 23.19 5.43 -40.13
N ASP A 245 22.17 5.35 -39.26
CA ASP A 245 20.96 6.21 -39.14
C ASP A 245 20.02 5.67 -38.01
N GLU A 246 19.76 6.47 -36.97
CA GLU A 246 19.14 6.08 -35.67
C GLU A 246 17.63 5.76 -35.71
N ILE A 247 16.85 6.48 -36.53
CA ILE A 247 15.37 6.45 -36.43
C ILE A 247 14.75 5.34 -37.29
N ASP A 248 15.34 5.07 -38.46
CA ASP A 248 14.83 4.08 -39.43
C ASP A 248 15.58 2.74 -39.32
N ASN A 249 16.26 2.49 -38.19
CA ASN A 249 17.05 1.27 -38.01
C ASN A 249 16.12 0.04 -37.96
N PRO A 250 16.24 -0.94 -38.89
CA PRO A 250 15.34 -2.08 -38.94
C PRO A 250 15.34 -2.95 -37.68
N PHE A 251 16.48 -3.02 -36.98
CA PHE A 251 16.58 -3.75 -35.72
C PHE A 251 15.81 -3.05 -34.61
N ARG A 252 15.99 -1.73 -34.45
CA ARG A 252 15.22 -0.91 -33.51
C ARG A 252 13.72 -1.06 -33.74
N LEU A 253 13.27 -0.88 -34.98
CA LEU A 253 11.85 -1.05 -35.35
C LEU A 253 11.32 -2.45 -35.02
N ALA A 254 12.13 -3.50 -35.13
CA ALA A 254 11.71 -4.85 -34.77
C ALA A 254 11.54 -5.03 -33.25
N VAL A 255 12.37 -4.38 -32.43
CA VAL A 255 12.20 -4.30 -30.96
C VAL A 255 10.93 -3.52 -30.62
N GLU A 256 10.77 -2.31 -31.18
CA GLU A 256 9.60 -1.46 -30.96
C GLU A 256 8.29 -2.18 -31.29
N ASN A 257 8.21 -2.91 -32.40
CA ASN A 257 6.99 -3.64 -32.75
C ASN A 257 6.59 -4.68 -31.70
N ILE A 258 7.55 -5.27 -30.98
CA ILE A 258 7.27 -6.22 -29.90
C ILE A 258 6.79 -5.46 -28.66
N LEU A 259 7.53 -4.43 -28.23
CA LEU A 259 7.20 -3.62 -27.05
C LEU A 259 5.84 -2.90 -27.20
N ASP A 260 5.54 -2.34 -28.37
CA ASP A 260 4.25 -1.71 -28.66
C ASP A 260 3.08 -2.71 -28.68
N SER A 261 3.36 -4.01 -28.71
CA SER A 261 2.35 -5.06 -28.77
C SER A 261 2.02 -5.70 -27.42
N THR A 262 2.85 -5.49 -26.40
CA THR A 262 2.68 -6.08 -25.06
C THR A 262 3.55 -5.36 -24.03
N GLU A 263 3.00 -5.16 -22.84
CA GLU A 263 3.71 -4.61 -21.67
C GLU A 263 4.44 -5.72 -20.87
N ASP A 264 4.34 -6.99 -21.28
CA ASP A 264 4.84 -8.13 -20.51
C ASP A 264 6.26 -8.56 -20.86
N VAL A 265 6.77 -8.15 -22.04
CA VAL A 265 8.04 -8.64 -22.57
C VAL A 265 9.20 -7.72 -22.19
N LEU A 266 10.14 -8.28 -21.42
CA LEU A 266 11.38 -7.61 -21.08
C LEU A 266 12.51 -7.97 -22.06
N PHE A 267 13.21 -6.97 -22.59
CA PHE A 267 14.46 -7.17 -23.32
C PHE A 267 15.65 -6.98 -22.40
N THR A 268 16.66 -7.83 -22.55
CA THR A 268 17.99 -7.55 -21.99
C THR A 268 19.01 -7.56 -23.13
N PHE A 269 19.73 -6.45 -23.26
CA PHE A 269 20.75 -6.28 -24.27
C PHE A 269 22.12 -6.25 -23.63
N ALA A 270 23.06 -6.90 -24.29
CA ALA A 270 24.44 -6.67 -23.97
C ALA A 270 24.83 -5.25 -24.43
N GLY A 271 25.69 -4.57 -23.65
CA GLY A 271 26.29 -3.26 -23.95
C GLY A 271 27.67 -3.32 -24.64
N PRO A 272 28.02 -2.36 -25.51
CA PRO A 272 29.24 -2.43 -26.33
C PRO A 272 30.53 -2.54 -25.51
N ASP A 273 31.41 -3.45 -25.90
CA ASP A 273 32.69 -3.68 -25.22
C ASP A 273 33.72 -2.57 -25.53
N SER A 274 34.51 -2.20 -24.52
CA SER A 274 35.66 -1.28 -24.60
C SER A 274 36.77 -1.68 -25.57
N GLU A 275 36.79 -2.91 -26.11
CA GLU A 275 37.80 -3.34 -27.08
C GLU A 275 37.41 -3.10 -28.56
N LEU A 276 36.16 -2.70 -28.82
CA LEU A 276 35.64 -2.47 -30.17
C LEU A 276 36.28 -1.25 -30.89
N ASP A 277 36.19 -1.21 -32.23
CA ASP A 277 36.59 -0.02 -32.99
C ASP A 277 35.77 1.20 -32.54
N TYR A 278 36.40 2.37 -32.49
CA TYR A 278 35.76 3.61 -32.02
C TYR A 278 34.46 3.94 -32.76
N ASN A 279 34.43 3.75 -34.08
CA ASN A 279 33.24 4.08 -34.88
C ASN A 279 32.12 3.07 -34.64
N PHE A 280 32.49 1.80 -34.49
CA PHE A 280 31.53 0.72 -34.19
C PHE A 280 30.90 0.90 -32.80
N LYS A 281 31.69 1.33 -31.80
CA LYS A 281 31.18 1.70 -30.46
C LYS A 281 30.20 2.85 -30.52
N MET A 282 30.52 3.92 -31.24
CA MET A 282 29.61 5.05 -31.39
C MET A 282 28.28 4.62 -32.02
N SER A 283 28.33 3.80 -33.08
CA SER A 283 27.13 3.34 -33.78
C SER A 283 26.24 2.45 -32.90
N LEU A 284 26.85 1.58 -32.07
CA LEU A 284 26.11 0.80 -31.08
C LEU A 284 25.56 1.64 -29.93
N ASN A 285 26.37 2.54 -29.35
CA ASN A 285 25.95 3.42 -28.26
C ASN A 285 24.70 4.22 -28.66
N LYS A 286 24.70 4.77 -29.87
CA LYS A 286 23.56 5.50 -30.44
C LYS A 286 22.30 4.65 -30.54
N LEU A 287 22.43 3.42 -31.03
CA LEU A 287 21.31 2.49 -31.14
C LEU A 287 20.76 2.15 -29.73
N TYR A 288 21.64 1.85 -28.78
CA TYR A 288 21.25 1.48 -27.42
C TYR A 288 20.62 2.62 -26.63
N ALA A 289 21.21 3.83 -26.66
CA ALA A 289 20.59 5.02 -26.08
C ALA A 289 19.17 5.22 -26.63
N SER A 290 19.00 4.97 -27.93
CA SER A 290 17.70 5.11 -28.58
C SER A 290 16.68 4.00 -28.25
N MET A 291 17.12 2.89 -27.66
CA MET A 291 16.27 1.77 -27.21
C MET A 291 16.07 1.76 -25.70
N GLY A 292 17.01 2.27 -24.89
CA GLY A 292 16.90 2.39 -23.43
C GLY A 292 15.90 3.46 -22.98
N ASP A 293 15.34 4.24 -23.91
CA ASP A 293 14.20 5.12 -23.67
C ASP A 293 12.85 4.35 -23.63
N TYR A 294 12.84 3.05 -23.97
CA TYR A 294 11.61 2.24 -23.98
C TYR A 294 11.47 1.44 -22.68
N ASP A 295 10.28 1.51 -22.11
CA ASP A 295 9.86 0.63 -21.02
C ASP A 295 10.04 -0.83 -21.42
N GLY A 296 10.59 -1.62 -20.51
CA GLY A 296 10.86 -3.04 -20.71
C GLY A 296 12.17 -3.33 -21.45
N VAL A 297 13.13 -2.40 -21.52
CA VAL A 297 14.43 -2.62 -22.15
C VAL A 297 15.55 -2.42 -21.15
N ILE A 298 16.41 -3.43 -20.96
CA ILE A 298 17.58 -3.34 -20.10
C ILE A 298 18.91 -3.42 -20.83
N GLY A 299 19.62 -2.30 -20.91
CA GLY A 299 21.01 -2.20 -21.37
C GLY A 299 22.02 -2.65 -20.31
N VAL A 300 22.71 -3.77 -20.56
CA VAL A 300 23.58 -4.43 -19.56
C VAL A 300 25.07 -4.26 -19.87
N GLY A 301 25.77 -3.56 -18.98
CA GLY A 301 27.22 -3.53 -18.90
C GLY A 301 27.81 -4.64 -18.02
N TRP A 302 29.15 -4.72 -17.97
CA TRP A 302 29.85 -5.71 -17.17
C TRP A 302 30.91 -5.11 -16.24
N ILE A 303 31.12 -5.76 -15.09
CA ILE A 303 32.14 -5.37 -14.10
C ILE A 303 32.87 -6.58 -13.51
N TYR A 304 34.06 -6.32 -12.96
CA TYR A 304 34.79 -7.23 -12.06
C TYR A 304 34.24 -7.13 -10.63
N ASP A 305 33.52 -8.16 -10.19
CA ASP A 305 33.09 -8.28 -8.79
C ASP A 305 34.07 -9.18 -8.00
N TYR A 306 34.78 -8.62 -7.02
CA TYR A 306 35.65 -9.38 -6.09
C TYR A 306 35.24 -9.09 -4.62
N GLY A 307 33.96 -8.88 -4.34
CA GLY A 307 33.49 -8.55 -2.99
C GLY A 307 34.11 -7.24 -2.48
N ILE A 308 34.75 -7.25 -1.29
CA ILE A 308 35.24 -6.07 -0.52
C ILE A 308 36.23 -5.13 -1.25
N TYR A 309 36.60 -5.44 -2.50
CA TYR A 309 37.43 -4.61 -3.36
C TYR A 309 36.85 -4.59 -4.78
N GLU A 310 36.01 -3.59 -5.05
CA GLU A 310 35.63 -3.20 -6.41
C GLU A 310 36.82 -2.50 -7.06
N GLY A 311 37.70 -3.29 -7.64
CA GLY A 311 38.92 -2.79 -8.27
C GLY A 311 38.61 -2.19 -9.64
N ASN A 312 38.83 -0.88 -9.80
CA ASN A 312 38.90 -0.18 -11.08
C ASN A 312 39.85 -0.90 -12.06
N ARG A 313 39.31 -1.78 -12.90
CA ARG A 313 39.89 -2.12 -14.21
C ARG A 313 38.78 -2.13 -15.24
N HIS A 314 38.48 -0.90 -15.65
CA HIS A 314 37.63 -0.49 -16.75
C HIS A 314 37.85 -1.36 -18.00
N PHE A 315 36.79 -2.01 -18.46
CA PHE A 315 36.66 -2.45 -19.84
C PHE A 315 35.20 -2.34 -20.33
N ASN A 316 34.49 -1.29 -19.89
CA ASN A 316 33.24 -0.88 -20.52
C ASN A 316 33.39 0.50 -21.19
N SER A 317 32.59 0.69 -22.24
CA SER A 317 32.68 1.68 -23.34
C SER A 317 32.51 3.15 -22.98
N GLY A 318 32.95 3.62 -21.80
CA GLY A 318 33.01 5.05 -21.51
C GLY A 318 33.90 5.78 -22.52
N VAL A 319 33.31 6.31 -23.59
CA VAL A 319 34.00 7.20 -24.51
C VAL A 319 34.26 8.47 -23.73
N ASN A 320 35.50 8.58 -23.28
CA ASN A 320 35.99 9.76 -22.61
C ASN A 320 36.20 10.84 -23.68
N THR A 321 35.15 11.59 -24.04
CA THR A 321 35.31 12.80 -24.86
C THR A 321 34.69 14.01 -24.19
N ILE A 322 35.61 14.81 -23.66
CA ILE A 322 35.51 16.26 -23.52
C ILE A 322 34.79 16.83 -24.76
N GLY A 323 33.56 17.30 -24.55
CA GLY A 323 32.87 18.24 -25.42
C GLY A 323 31.94 17.61 -26.47
N THR A 324 30.65 17.88 -26.27
CA THR A 324 29.51 17.79 -27.20
C THR A 324 28.94 16.39 -27.50
N PHE A 325 27.91 16.03 -26.70
CA PHE A 325 26.77 15.14 -26.94
C PHE A 325 27.01 13.74 -27.56
N GLU A 326 26.82 12.70 -26.74
CA GLU A 326 25.78 11.65 -26.88
C GLU A 326 25.97 10.66 -25.71
N GLU A 327 24.94 10.54 -24.86
CA GLU A 327 24.92 9.78 -23.61
C GLU A 327 25.00 8.26 -23.89
N ILE A 328 25.62 7.55 -22.95
CA ILE A 328 25.66 6.08 -22.95
C ILE A 328 24.61 5.66 -21.94
N ASP A 329 23.47 5.16 -22.39
CA ASP A 329 22.44 4.59 -21.52
C ASP A 329 22.67 3.08 -21.39
N LEU A 330 23.76 2.73 -20.72
CA LEU A 330 23.78 1.44 -20.02
C LEU A 330 23.03 1.66 -18.72
N GLU A 331 21.96 0.92 -18.51
CA GLU A 331 21.12 1.09 -17.34
C GLU A 331 21.69 0.36 -16.13
N ILE A 332 22.34 -0.78 -16.31
CA ILE A 332 22.89 -1.54 -15.18
C ILE A 332 24.16 -2.30 -15.53
N MET A 333 24.95 -2.62 -14.50
CA MET A 333 26.14 -3.46 -14.59
C MET A 333 25.86 -4.82 -13.93
N ALA A 334 26.34 -5.91 -14.52
CA ALA A 334 26.37 -7.23 -13.88
C ALA A 334 27.78 -7.85 -13.92
N SER A 335 28.02 -8.91 -13.16
CA SER A 335 29.30 -9.62 -13.22
C SER A 335 29.50 -10.21 -14.62
N GLY A 336 30.66 -10.00 -15.24
CA GLY A 336 30.93 -10.53 -16.58
C GLY A 336 32.34 -11.07 -16.75
N VAL A 337 33.02 -11.42 -15.65
CA VAL A 337 34.41 -11.90 -15.66
C VAL A 337 34.44 -13.32 -15.15
N ASN A 338 35.16 -14.19 -15.84
CA ASN A 338 35.38 -15.59 -15.47
C ASN A 338 34.08 -16.31 -15.08
N ILE A 339 33.01 -16.03 -15.82
CA ILE A 339 31.72 -16.63 -15.63
C ILE A 339 31.82 -18.10 -16.03
N GLU A 340 31.59 -18.99 -15.07
CA GLU A 340 31.52 -20.43 -15.31
C GLU A 340 30.17 -20.78 -15.95
N THR A 341 30.19 -21.45 -17.10
CA THR A 341 28.96 -21.82 -17.81
C THR A 341 29.15 -23.04 -18.71
N SER A 342 28.03 -23.59 -19.21
CA SER A 342 27.97 -24.81 -20.01
C SER A 342 28.65 -24.69 -21.36
N MET A 343 29.32 -25.79 -21.75
CA MET A 343 29.92 -25.99 -23.05
C MET A 343 29.15 -27.05 -23.86
N PRO A 344 29.23 -27.02 -25.21
CA PRO A 344 28.69 -28.09 -26.04
C PRO A 344 29.24 -29.47 -25.68
N VAL A 345 28.44 -30.50 -25.93
CA VAL A 345 28.81 -31.90 -25.67
C VAL A 345 30.04 -32.27 -26.51
N LYS A 346 31.11 -32.71 -25.85
CA LYS A 346 32.38 -33.12 -26.50
C LYS A 346 32.80 -34.50 -26.01
N ASP A 347 33.25 -35.35 -26.93
CA ASP A 347 33.74 -36.71 -26.64
C ASP A 347 32.79 -37.58 -25.80
N GLY A 348 31.47 -37.40 -26.01
CA GLY A 348 30.42 -38.13 -25.28
C GLY A 348 30.16 -37.64 -23.86
N LYS A 349 30.74 -36.51 -23.47
CA LYS A 349 30.54 -35.85 -22.17
C LYS A 349 29.62 -34.66 -22.36
N ASN A 350 28.51 -34.67 -21.62
CA ASN A 350 27.45 -33.68 -21.71
C ASN A 350 27.36 -32.77 -20.48
N ASN A 351 28.43 -32.72 -19.68
CA ASN A 351 28.55 -32.03 -18.40
C ASN A 351 29.82 -31.18 -18.37
N LEU A 352 30.08 -30.50 -19.48
CA LEU A 352 31.30 -29.75 -19.71
C LEU A 352 31.05 -28.28 -19.43
N TYR A 353 31.97 -27.66 -18.70
CA TYR A 353 31.88 -26.26 -18.31
C TYR A 353 33.18 -25.51 -18.63
N ALA A 354 33.08 -24.19 -18.71
CA ALA A 354 34.22 -23.31 -18.93
C ALA A 354 33.99 -21.90 -18.41
N GLU A 355 35.11 -21.19 -18.22
CA GLU A 355 35.15 -19.79 -17.82
C GLU A 355 35.13 -18.88 -19.06
N THR A 356 34.21 -17.92 -19.07
CA THR A 356 34.05 -16.92 -20.14
C THR A 356 34.00 -15.50 -19.57
N SER A 357 34.08 -14.47 -20.42
CA SER A 357 34.03 -13.07 -19.97
C SER A 357 33.48 -12.15 -21.06
N GLY A 358 32.85 -11.06 -20.65
CA GLY A 358 32.29 -10.02 -21.52
C GLY A 358 30.84 -9.66 -21.16
N THR A 359 30.33 -8.60 -21.77
CA THR A 359 28.91 -8.20 -21.63
C THR A 359 27.95 -9.29 -22.10
N SER A 360 28.34 -10.11 -23.07
CA SER A 360 27.57 -11.28 -23.50
C SER A 360 27.32 -12.32 -22.40
N PHE A 361 28.09 -12.28 -21.30
CA PHE A 361 27.89 -13.14 -20.14
C PHE A 361 27.33 -12.38 -18.93
N ALA A 362 27.33 -11.05 -18.93
CA ALA A 362 26.67 -10.21 -17.92
C ALA A 362 25.15 -10.08 -18.21
N THR A 363 24.77 -9.93 -19.48
CA THR A 363 23.37 -9.85 -19.93
C THR A 363 22.51 -11.05 -19.50
N PRO A 364 22.92 -12.30 -19.74
CA PRO A 364 22.12 -13.44 -19.27
C PRO A 364 22.02 -13.53 -17.74
N ILE A 365 22.85 -12.81 -16.98
CA ILE A 365 22.68 -12.70 -15.53
C ILE A 365 21.45 -11.86 -15.20
N VAL A 366 21.32 -10.70 -15.85
CA VAL A 366 20.14 -9.83 -15.71
C VAL A 366 18.89 -10.55 -16.23
N ALA A 367 18.97 -11.25 -17.37
CA ALA A 367 17.84 -12.04 -17.89
C ALA A 367 17.41 -13.13 -16.90
N GLY A 368 18.35 -13.82 -16.26
CA GLY A 368 18.06 -14.79 -15.21
C GLY A 368 17.41 -14.15 -13.98
N ALA A 369 17.88 -12.98 -13.55
CA ALA A 369 17.31 -12.24 -12.43
C ALA A 369 15.87 -11.77 -12.72
N ALA A 370 15.65 -11.23 -13.92
CA ALA A 370 14.32 -10.86 -14.41
C ALA A 370 13.38 -12.07 -14.47
N ALA A 371 13.89 -13.25 -14.85
CA ALA A 371 13.08 -14.46 -14.89
C ALA A 371 12.65 -14.94 -13.49
N LEU A 372 13.48 -14.73 -12.47
CA LEU A 372 13.06 -14.97 -11.08
C LEU A 372 11.98 -13.98 -10.63
N LEU A 373 12.01 -12.74 -11.11
CA LEU A 373 10.97 -11.75 -10.81
C LEU A 373 9.67 -12.03 -11.56
N LYS A 374 9.73 -12.42 -12.84
CA LYS A 374 8.54 -12.78 -13.62
C LYS A 374 7.80 -14.01 -13.07
N ASP A 375 8.45 -14.81 -12.23
CA ASP A 375 7.83 -15.93 -11.48
C ASP A 375 6.72 -15.44 -10.52
N PHE A 376 6.71 -14.16 -10.14
CA PHE A 376 5.63 -13.55 -9.38
C PHE A 376 4.49 -13.12 -10.33
N GLU A 377 3.28 -13.64 -10.09
CA GLU A 377 2.10 -13.32 -10.92
C GLU A 377 1.83 -11.80 -10.94
N GLY A 378 1.57 -11.26 -12.13
CA GLY A 378 1.08 -9.90 -12.32
C GLY A 378 2.14 -8.81 -12.57
N LEU A 379 3.44 -9.13 -12.53
CA LEU A 379 4.48 -8.15 -12.85
C LEU A 379 4.61 -7.93 -14.36
N THR A 380 4.51 -6.66 -14.78
CA THR A 380 4.81 -6.21 -16.14
C THR A 380 6.33 -6.14 -16.38
N ALA A 381 6.76 -5.93 -17.63
CA ALA A 381 8.18 -5.73 -17.94
C ALA A 381 8.74 -4.48 -17.24
N LEU A 382 7.95 -3.39 -17.16
CA LEU A 382 8.33 -2.15 -16.51
C LEU A 382 8.50 -2.31 -14.99
N ASP A 383 7.66 -3.12 -14.34
CA ASP A 383 7.80 -3.43 -12.91
C ASP A 383 9.13 -4.13 -12.63
N ILE A 384 9.46 -5.11 -13.47
CA ILE A 384 10.69 -5.89 -13.33
C ILE A 384 11.92 -5.00 -13.59
N GLU A 385 11.86 -4.16 -14.62
CA GLU A 385 12.91 -3.18 -14.93
C GLU A 385 13.13 -2.24 -13.76
N THR A 386 12.09 -1.52 -13.32
CA THR A 386 12.15 -0.54 -12.23
C THR A 386 12.77 -1.16 -10.98
N ARG A 387 12.33 -2.36 -10.60
CA ARG A 387 12.83 -3.08 -9.43
C ARG A 387 14.28 -3.52 -9.55
N ILE A 388 14.75 -3.86 -10.76
CA ILE A 388 16.16 -4.19 -11.01
C ILE A 388 17.02 -2.93 -10.90
N LEU A 389 16.55 -1.80 -11.44
CA LEU A 389 17.30 -0.55 -11.54
C LEU A 389 17.37 0.20 -10.21
N ASP A 390 16.24 0.37 -9.50
CA ASP A 390 16.17 1.13 -8.25
C ASP A 390 16.95 0.46 -7.10
N LEU A 391 17.02 -0.88 -7.12
CA LEU A 391 17.69 -1.68 -6.09
C LEU A 391 19.13 -2.04 -6.48
N ALA A 392 19.65 -1.48 -7.59
CA ALA A 392 21.03 -1.65 -7.99
C ALA A 392 21.98 -1.04 -6.95
N ARG A 393 23.02 -1.80 -6.55
CA ARG A 393 24.01 -1.32 -5.59
C ARG A 393 24.95 -0.31 -6.23
N THR A 394 25.13 0.83 -5.59
CA THR A 394 26.18 1.78 -5.99
C THR A 394 27.58 1.22 -5.70
N PRO A 395 28.47 1.13 -6.69
CA PRO A 395 29.85 0.69 -6.48
C PRO A 395 30.62 1.63 -5.52
N LYS A 396 31.30 1.09 -4.51
CA LYS A 396 32.25 1.82 -3.64
C LYS A 396 33.58 2.07 -4.37
N LEU A 397 33.66 3.15 -5.16
CA LEU A 397 34.94 3.56 -5.76
C LEU A 397 35.82 4.37 -4.81
N TYR A 398 37.13 4.15 -4.91
CA TYR A 398 38.17 4.76 -4.07
C TYR A 398 38.52 6.24 -4.39
N ASP A 399 37.72 6.98 -5.16
CA ASP A 399 38.06 8.37 -5.55
C ASP A 399 36.84 9.32 -5.56
N LEU A 400 36.70 10.08 -4.47
CA LEU A 400 35.67 11.09 -4.16
C LEU A 400 35.71 12.35 -5.06
N ASN A 401 36.24 12.26 -6.29
CA ASN A 401 36.45 13.42 -7.17
C ASN A 401 35.67 13.36 -8.51
N HIS A 402 34.80 12.38 -8.72
CA HIS A 402 34.00 12.26 -9.95
C HIS A 402 32.57 12.78 -9.73
N ASN A 403 32.05 13.54 -10.70
CA ASN A 403 30.67 14.07 -10.73
C ASN A 403 29.66 12.94 -10.96
N ASP A 404 28.40 13.11 -10.55
CA ASP A 404 27.32 12.11 -10.70
C ASP A 404 27.15 11.65 -12.17
N ASP A 405 27.32 12.56 -13.13
CA ASP A 405 27.31 12.26 -14.57
C ASP A 405 28.35 11.19 -14.96
N TYR A 406 29.53 11.19 -14.32
CA TYR A 406 30.56 10.20 -14.59
C TYR A 406 30.16 8.82 -14.08
N TYR A 407 29.47 8.76 -12.93
CA TYR A 407 28.97 7.49 -12.40
C TYR A 407 27.89 6.92 -13.31
N ARG A 408 26.91 7.73 -13.67
CA ARG A 408 25.78 7.31 -14.51
C ARG A 408 26.24 6.75 -15.86
N ILE A 409 27.18 7.42 -16.53
CA ILE A 409 27.72 6.98 -17.84
C ILE A 409 28.50 5.66 -17.76
N ASN A 410 29.13 5.35 -16.63
CA ASN A 410 30.01 4.17 -16.51
C ASN A 410 29.36 2.98 -15.80
N TYR A 411 28.32 3.22 -14.99
CA TYR A 411 27.70 2.22 -14.13
C TYR A 411 26.17 2.15 -14.26
N GLY A 412 25.54 3.05 -15.01
CA GLY A 412 24.09 3.15 -15.06
C GLY A 412 23.50 3.51 -13.70
N PHE A 413 22.45 2.81 -13.30
CA PHE A 413 21.86 2.80 -11.95
C PHE A 413 22.75 2.10 -10.92
N GLY A 414 23.63 1.19 -11.35
CA GLY A 414 24.59 0.54 -10.46
C GLY A 414 24.89 -0.91 -10.83
N LEU A 415 25.32 -1.68 -9.84
CA LEU A 415 25.56 -3.11 -9.94
C LEU A 415 24.29 -3.88 -9.57
N LEU A 416 23.87 -4.81 -10.43
CA LEU A 416 22.78 -5.75 -10.17
C LEU A 416 22.92 -6.36 -8.77
N ASP A 417 21.87 -6.21 -7.98
CA ASP A 417 21.70 -6.87 -6.70
C ASP A 417 20.41 -7.67 -6.71
N ILE A 418 20.52 -8.90 -7.21
CA ILE A 418 19.39 -9.84 -7.30
C ILE A 418 18.76 -10.05 -5.91
N ALA A 419 19.53 -9.94 -4.83
CA ALA A 419 19.03 -10.09 -3.47
C ALA A 419 18.10 -8.96 -3.10
N ALA A 420 18.55 -7.72 -3.36
CA ALA A 420 17.77 -6.53 -3.10
C ALA A 420 16.55 -6.51 -4.02
N SER A 421 16.72 -6.77 -5.31
CA SER A 421 15.61 -6.84 -6.27
C SER A 421 14.58 -7.92 -5.93
N LEU A 422 14.93 -8.99 -5.21
CA LEU A 422 13.96 -9.99 -4.74
C LEU A 422 13.41 -9.71 -3.33
N LYS A 423 13.99 -8.75 -2.58
CA LYS A 423 13.34 -8.18 -1.39
C LYS A 423 12.21 -7.28 -1.87
N VAL A 424 11.07 -7.35 -1.20
CA VAL A 424 9.98 -6.40 -1.45
C VAL A 424 10.51 -5.03 -1.01
N GLY A 425 10.52 -4.04 -1.91
CA GLY A 425 11.01 -2.68 -1.62
C GLY A 425 10.07 -1.96 -0.65
N ASP A 426 10.58 -1.00 0.10
CA ASP A 426 9.90 -0.13 1.08
C ASP A 426 10.74 1.17 1.05
N PHE A 427 10.36 2.14 0.23
CA PHE A 427 11.25 3.23 -0.19
C PHE A 427 11.21 4.45 0.74
N ASP A 428 10.07 4.76 1.34
CA ASP A 428 9.93 5.80 2.37
C ASP A 428 10.15 5.29 3.81
N ASP A 429 10.41 3.99 3.97
CA ASP A 429 10.71 3.32 5.25
C ASP A 429 9.52 3.35 6.25
N ASP A 430 8.27 3.41 5.76
CA ASP A 430 7.05 3.41 6.60
C ASP A 430 6.67 1.99 7.10
N GLY A 431 7.11 0.96 6.38
CA GLY A 431 6.87 -0.46 6.68
C GLY A 431 5.86 -1.16 5.78
N LEU A 432 5.16 -0.44 4.90
CA LEU A 432 4.53 -1.00 3.71
C LEU A 432 5.59 -1.28 2.65
N THR A 433 5.20 -2.07 1.65
CA THR A 433 6.10 -2.35 0.55
C THR A 433 5.67 -1.56 -0.68
N ASP A 434 6.62 -1.13 -1.53
CA ASP A 434 6.33 -0.39 -2.76
C ASP A 434 5.25 -1.07 -3.63
N TYR A 435 5.16 -2.40 -3.55
CA TYR A 435 4.13 -3.19 -4.21
C TYR A 435 2.76 -3.02 -3.54
N ASP A 436 2.69 -3.15 -2.22
CA ASP A 436 1.45 -3.02 -1.46
C ASP A 436 0.92 -1.59 -1.56
N GLU A 437 1.79 -0.59 -1.48
CA GLU A 437 1.45 0.82 -1.68
C GLU A 437 0.88 1.07 -3.07
N HIS A 438 1.61 0.72 -4.14
CA HIS A 438 1.16 1.05 -5.49
C HIS A 438 -0.05 0.21 -5.96
N TYR A 439 -0.11 -1.08 -5.59
CA TYR A 439 -1.05 -2.03 -6.19
C TYR A 439 -2.20 -2.46 -5.27
N ILE A 440 -2.06 -2.34 -3.94
CA ILE A 440 -3.10 -2.76 -3.00
C ILE A 440 -3.80 -1.54 -2.39
N HIS A 441 -3.03 -0.63 -1.79
CA HIS A 441 -3.55 0.50 -1.02
C HIS A 441 -3.70 1.77 -1.86
N GLY A 442 -2.89 1.90 -2.93
CA GLY A 442 -2.90 3.03 -3.85
C GLY A 442 -2.11 4.26 -3.37
N THR A 443 -1.34 4.13 -2.29
CA THR A 443 -0.55 5.19 -1.66
C THR A 443 0.75 5.48 -2.45
N ASP A 444 1.42 6.61 -2.16
CA ASP A 444 2.64 7.00 -2.88
C ASP A 444 3.89 6.44 -2.18
N ARG A 445 4.60 5.53 -2.86
CA ARG A 445 5.87 4.90 -2.44
C ARG A 445 7.04 5.83 -2.06
N TYR A 446 6.81 7.12 -1.99
CA TYR A 446 7.79 8.15 -1.72
C TYR A 446 7.37 9.07 -0.57
N ASP A 447 6.20 8.84 0.02
CA ASP A 447 5.55 9.68 1.01
C ASP A 447 4.96 8.78 2.10
N ASP A 448 5.57 8.81 3.30
CA ASP A 448 5.22 7.90 4.39
C ASP A 448 3.85 8.19 5.02
N ASP A 449 3.23 9.32 4.69
CA ASP A 449 1.98 9.83 5.29
C ASP A 449 1.18 10.56 4.18
N THR A 450 0.30 9.80 3.52
CA THR A 450 -0.36 10.23 2.28
C THR A 450 -1.35 11.39 2.49
N ASP A 451 -2.03 11.45 3.62
CA ASP A 451 -3.04 12.47 3.92
C ASP A 451 -2.57 13.59 4.87
N MET A 452 -1.37 13.44 5.43
CA MET A 452 -0.66 14.37 6.29
C MET A 452 -1.30 14.56 7.67
N ASP A 453 -1.94 13.53 8.21
CA ASP A 453 -2.55 13.52 9.54
C ASP A 453 -1.59 13.07 10.67
N THR A 454 -0.38 12.61 10.30
CA THR A 454 0.72 12.11 11.13
C THR A 454 0.70 10.63 11.54
N LEU A 455 -0.36 9.89 11.19
CA LEU A 455 -0.28 8.44 11.05
C LEU A 455 0.39 8.14 9.69
N ASN A 456 1.28 7.14 9.66
CA ASN A 456 1.81 6.68 8.37
C ASN A 456 0.91 5.65 7.74
N ASP A 457 1.01 5.50 6.42
CA ASP A 457 0.16 4.63 5.63
C ASP A 457 0.18 3.18 6.15
N TYR A 458 1.35 2.67 6.58
CA TYR A 458 1.46 1.38 7.26
C TYR A 458 0.62 1.27 8.54
N GLU A 459 0.72 2.26 9.44
CA GLU A 459 -0.04 2.28 10.69
C GLU A 459 -1.54 2.31 10.41
N GLU A 460 -1.97 3.12 9.46
CA GLU A 460 -3.37 3.22 9.05
C GLU A 460 -3.89 1.89 8.49
N VAL A 461 -3.28 1.34 7.44
CA VAL A 461 -3.86 0.17 6.76
C VAL A 461 -3.64 -1.16 7.48
N ILE A 462 -2.57 -1.28 8.30
CA ILE A 462 -2.21 -2.56 8.96
C ILE A 462 -2.59 -2.59 10.43
N ILE A 463 -2.53 -1.47 11.14
CA ILE A 463 -2.75 -1.43 12.59
C ILE A 463 -4.15 -0.94 12.92
N HIS A 464 -4.57 0.18 12.33
CA HIS A 464 -5.81 0.87 12.67
C HIS A 464 -6.97 0.54 11.73
N GLU A 465 -6.66 0.01 10.54
CA GLU A 465 -7.62 -0.28 9.47
C GLU A 465 -8.37 0.98 8.97
N THR A 466 -7.76 2.16 9.12
CA THR A 466 -8.25 3.48 8.65
C THR A 466 -7.93 3.73 7.17
N ASP A 467 -8.49 4.79 6.58
CA ASP A 467 -8.32 5.16 5.17
C ASP A 467 -7.15 6.16 5.00
N PRO A 468 -6.00 5.75 4.40
CA PRO A 468 -4.78 6.58 4.30
C PRO A 468 -4.90 7.81 3.38
N PHE A 469 -6.10 8.09 2.87
CA PHE A 469 -6.40 9.28 2.09
C PHE A 469 -7.31 10.27 2.85
N LYS A 470 -7.62 9.99 4.11
CA LYS A 470 -8.59 10.72 4.90
C LYS A 470 -8.12 10.90 6.34
N THR A 471 -7.97 12.16 6.71
CA THR A 471 -7.57 12.56 8.08
C THR A 471 -8.63 12.29 9.16
N ASP A 472 -9.75 11.68 8.78
CA ASP A 472 -11.00 11.46 9.54
C ASP A 472 -11.76 10.39 8.72
N THR A 473 -11.58 9.12 9.10
CA THR A 473 -12.02 7.96 8.33
C THR A 473 -13.54 7.79 8.38
N ASP A 474 -14.15 7.95 9.55
CA ASP A 474 -15.57 7.71 9.81
C ASP A 474 -16.46 8.96 9.69
N ASP A 475 -15.86 10.10 9.37
CA ASP A 475 -16.47 11.39 9.03
C ASP A 475 -17.27 12.02 10.20
N ASP A 476 -16.78 11.90 11.44
CA ASP A 476 -17.42 12.41 12.66
C ASP A 476 -16.88 13.78 13.14
N ASN A 477 -15.83 14.30 12.47
CA ASN A 477 -15.06 15.52 12.77
C ASN A 477 -14.01 15.39 13.89
N VAL A 478 -13.71 14.19 14.33
CA VAL A 478 -12.49 13.82 15.06
C VAL A 478 -11.55 13.18 14.05
N GLY A 479 -10.25 13.43 14.18
CA GLY A 479 -9.28 12.86 13.25
C GLY A 479 -8.67 11.59 13.79
N ASP A 480 -8.30 10.68 12.89
CA ASP A 480 -7.81 9.33 13.23
C ASP A 480 -6.62 9.38 14.20
N GLU A 481 -5.64 10.28 13.99
CA GLU A 481 -4.53 10.50 14.94
C GLU A 481 -5.01 10.74 16.36
N TYR A 482 -6.04 11.58 16.53
CA TYR A 482 -6.53 11.98 17.83
C TYR A 482 -7.21 10.82 18.53
N GLU A 483 -8.01 10.04 17.81
CA GLU A 483 -8.76 8.91 18.35
C GLU A 483 -7.82 7.79 18.76
N VAL A 484 -6.83 7.48 17.91
CA VAL A 484 -5.78 6.48 18.20
C VAL A 484 -5.00 6.81 19.47
N VAL A 485 -4.73 8.09 19.75
CA VAL A 485 -4.03 8.51 20.99
C VAL A 485 -4.97 8.75 22.16
N SER A 486 -6.25 9.01 21.91
CA SER A 486 -7.27 9.17 22.93
C SER A 486 -7.64 7.83 23.54
N ILE A 487 -8.10 7.83 24.80
CA ILE A 487 -8.54 6.60 25.45
C ILE A 487 -10.05 6.50 25.27
N GLY A 488 -10.50 5.65 24.35
CA GLY A 488 -11.91 5.23 24.31
C GLY A 488 -12.56 5.29 22.93
N LEU A 489 -12.08 6.16 22.04
CA LEU A 489 -12.62 6.36 20.70
C LEU A 489 -12.05 5.32 19.72
N ASP A 490 -12.80 5.03 18.68
CA ASP A 490 -12.44 4.11 17.59
C ASP A 490 -12.60 4.87 16.26
N PRO A 491 -11.52 5.11 15.48
CA PRO A 491 -11.55 5.92 14.23
C PRO A 491 -12.39 5.30 13.09
N LEU A 492 -13.09 4.21 13.38
CA LEU A 492 -13.99 3.50 12.47
C LEU A 492 -15.44 3.53 12.97
N ASP A 493 -15.72 4.19 14.09
CA ASP A 493 -17.00 4.22 14.78
C ASP A 493 -17.36 5.62 15.26
N ASN A 494 -18.20 6.30 14.49
CA ASN A 494 -18.50 7.72 14.64
C ASN A 494 -19.43 8.08 15.82
N ASP A 495 -19.81 7.09 16.63
CA ASP A 495 -20.72 7.19 17.78
C ASP A 495 -20.33 6.05 18.74
N THR A 496 -19.25 6.26 19.49
CA THR A 496 -18.52 5.25 20.27
C THR A 496 -19.41 4.58 21.32
N ASP A 497 -20.39 5.29 21.86
CA ASP A 497 -21.27 4.76 22.89
C ASP A 497 -22.67 4.37 22.42
N ASP A 498 -23.05 4.64 21.15
CA ASP A 498 -24.34 4.37 20.50
C ASP A 498 -25.54 5.16 21.09
N ASP A 499 -25.39 6.41 21.50
CA ASP A 499 -26.50 7.24 22.03
C ASP A 499 -27.17 8.12 20.97
N GLY A 500 -26.55 8.26 19.79
CA GLY A 500 -27.04 9.04 18.66
C GLY A 500 -26.52 10.47 18.57
N LEU A 501 -25.58 10.87 19.42
CA LEU A 501 -24.66 12.00 19.23
C LEU A 501 -23.34 11.45 18.67
N LEU A 502 -22.69 12.19 17.76
CA LEU A 502 -21.40 11.75 17.22
C LEU A 502 -20.28 12.20 18.17
N ASP A 503 -19.17 11.44 18.26
CA ASP A 503 -18.08 11.76 19.22
C ASP A 503 -17.55 13.19 19.02
N GLY A 504 -17.40 13.62 17.77
CA GLY A 504 -17.04 14.99 17.44
C GLY A 504 -18.04 16.05 17.92
N ASP A 505 -19.34 15.77 17.89
CA ASP A 505 -20.39 16.65 18.42
C ASP A 505 -20.40 16.65 19.96
N GLU A 506 -20.12 15.53 20.60
CA GLU A 506 -19.98 15.43 22.06
C GLU A 506 -18.81 16.26 22.58
N LEU A 507 -17.65 16.20 21.93
CA LEU A 507 -16.49 17.03 22.27
C LEU A 507 -16.79 18.53 22.16
N ILE A 508 -17.69 18.93 21.24
CA ILE A 508 -18.16 20.32 21.11
C ILE A 508 -19.14 20.70 22.21
N ASN A 509 -20.03 19.77 22.59
CA ASN A 509 -21.02 19.97 23.66
C ASN A 509 -20.47 19.70 25.07
N TYR A 510 -19.18 19.31 25.18
CA TYR A 510 -18.50 18.95 26.42
C TYR A 510 -19.11 17.73 27.13
N ALA A 511 -19.66 16.81 26.36
CA ALA A 511 -20.07 15.48 26.79
C ALA A 511 -18.88 14.49 26.70
N ASP A 512 -19.01 13.30 27.30
CA ASP A 512 -18.03 12.21 27.28
C ASP A 512 -18.43 11.18 26.20
N PRO A 513 -17.71 11.07 25.07
CA PRO A 513 -18.05 10.15 23.97
C PRO A 513 -18.07 8.65 24.28
N THR A 514 -17.84 8.30 25.54
CA THR A 514 -17.82 6.91 26.00
C THR A 514 -18.91 6.60 27.02
N ASP A 515 -19.78 7.57 27.30
CA ASP A 515 -20.83 7.49 28.30
C ASP A 515 -22.13 8.16 27.84
N LYS A 516 -23.12 7.33 27.48
CA LYS A 516 -24.38 7.76 26.84
C LYS A 516 -25.20 8.81 27.60
N ASP A 517 -24.85 9.11 28.85
CA ASP A 517 -25.58 9.94 29.83
C ASP A 517 -24.50 10.61 30.71
N SER A 518 -23.90 11.66 30.16
CA SER A 518 -22.64 12.24 30.64
C SER A 518 -22.74 12.92 32.01
N ASP A 519 -23.94 13.33 32.44
CA ASP A 519 -24.19 13.92 33.75
C ASP A 519 -25.01 13.06 34.72
N ASP A 520 -25.35 11.83 34.31
CA ASP A 520 -26.10 10.83 35.08
C ASP A 520 -27.51 11.32 35.52
N ASP A 521 -28.17 12.17 34.75
CA ASP A 521 -29.53 12.67 35.06
C ASP A 521 -30.64 11.68 34.63
N GLY A 522 -30.33 10.77 33.71
CA GLY A 522 -31.23 9.74 33.19
C GLY A 522 -31.78 9.99 31.78
N ILE A 523 -31.34 11.06 31.10
CA ILE A 523 -31.51 11.30 29.67
C ILE A 523 -30.18 10.95 28.97
N GLU A 524 -30.27 10.42 27.74
CA GLU A 524 -29.06 10.16 26.96
C GLU A 524 -28.64 11.46 26.21
N ASP A 525 -27.34 11.70 26.02
CA ASP A 525 -26.78 12.98 25.51
C ASP A 525 -27.32 13.32 24.10
N GLY A 526 -27.44 12.30 23.24
CA GLY A 526 -28.03 12.38 21.91
C GLY A 526 -29.44 12.98 21.93
N PRO A 527 -30.42 12.39 22.64
CA PRO A 527 -31.73 12.98 22.87
C PRO A 527 -31.73 14.39 23.47
N GLU A 528 -30.84 14.68 24.42
CA GLU A 528 -30.75 16.02 25.03
C GLU A 528 -30.47 17.09 23.99
N VAL A 529 -29.42 16.90 23.19
CA VAL A 529 -29.04 17.86 22.14
C VAL A 529 -30.05 17.89 21.00
N ASN A 530 -30.50 16.71 20.53
CA ASN A 530 -31.29 16.61 19.30
C ASN A 530 -32.80 16.81 19.47
N ILE A 531 -33.33 16.60 20.68
CA ILE A 531 -34.78 16.59 20.94
C ILE A 531 -35.16 17.64 21.98
N TYR A 532 -34.53 17.61 23.15
CA TYR A 532 -34.96 18.39 24.31
C TYR A 532 -34.32 19.77 24.38
N GLN A 533 -33.18 19.97 23.71
CA GLN A 533 -32.40 21.21 23.71
C GLN A 533 -31.83 21.55 25.10
N THR A 534 -31.56 20.51 25.90
CA THR A 534 -30.86 20.57 27.19
C THR A 534 -29.35 20.41 27.00
N PHE A 535 -28.57 20.55 28.08
CA PHE A 535 -27.12 20.41 28.05
C PHE A 535 -26.71 19.02 28.58
N PRO A 536 -26.04 18.19 27.75
CA PRO A 536 -25.72 16.80 28.12
C PRO A 536 -24.72 16.62 29.27
N ASN A 537 -24.21 17.72 29.84
CA ASN A 537 -23.24 17.68 30.92
C ASN A 537 -23.66 18.55 32.11
N ASP A 538 -24.92 18.97 32.13
CA ASP A 538 -25.51 19.78 33.19
C ASP A 538 -26.92 19.25 33.49
N PRO A 539 -27.11 18.52 34.61
CA PRO A 539 -28.35 17.79 34.85
C PRO A 539 -29.54 18.70 35.14
N ASP A 540 -29.35 20.02 35.19
CA ASP A 540 -30.32 21.07 35.50
C ASP A 540 -30.00 22.27 34.60
N THR A 541 -30.51 22.22 33.37
CA THR A 541 -30.09 23.10 32.26
C THR A 541 -30.37 24.58 32.56
N ASP A 542 -31.50 24.89 33.18
CA ASP A 542 -31.91 26.26 33.48
C ASP A 542 -31.53 26.74 34.90
N ASN A 543 -31.03 25.82 35.73
CA ASN A 543 -30.54 26.04 37.08
C ASN A 543 -31.62 26.50 38.07
N ASP A 544 -32.86 26.04 37.92
CA ASP A 544 -33.97 26.34 38.84
C ASP A 544 -34.01 25.42 40.07
N GLY A 545 -33.36 24.25 39.99
CA GLY A 545 -33.26 23.24 41.03
C GLY A 545 -34.02 21.93 40.78
N LEU A 546 -34.77 21.82 39.68
CA LEU A 546 -35.25 20.57 39.10
C LEU A 546 -34.22 20.04 38.10
N ASN A 547 -34.15 18.72 37.91
CA ASN A 547 -33.28 18.17 36.88
C ASN A 547 -34.07 17.92 35.59
N ASP A 548 -33.39 17.96 34.45
CA ASP A 548 -34.02 17.93 33.14
C ASP A 548 -34.93 16.69 32.96
N TYR A 549 -34.49 15.53 33.46
CA TYR A 549 -35.31 14.33 33.51
C TYR A 549 -36.66 14.52 34.22
N ASP A 550 -36.66 15.08 35.44
CA ASP A 550 -37.87 15.24 36.23
C ASP A 550 -38.82 16.23 35.53
N GLU A 551 -38.28 17.29 34.93
CA GLU A 551 -39.04 18.28 34.18
C GLU A 551 -39.71 17.69 32.95
N ILE A 552 -38.96 16.94 32.14
CA ILE A 552 -39.46 16.36 30.88
C ILE A 552 -40.46 15.23 31.12
N PHE A 553 -40.21 14.36 32.11
CA PHE A 553 -40.95 13.09 32.26
C PHE A 553 -41.94 13.06 33.43
N ASP A 554 -41.69 13.80 34.51
CA ASP A 554 -42.50 13.75 35.72
C ASP A 554 -43.40 14.99 35.88
N TYR A 555 -42.88 16.20 35.66
CA TYR A 555 -43.61 17.46 35.90
C TYR A 555 -44.14 18.12 34.63
N LEU A 556 -43.58 17.79 33.46
CA LEU A 556 -43.94 18.33 32.15
C LEU A 556 -43.73 19.86 32.03
N THR A 557 -42.71 20.38 32.71
CA THR A 557 -42.21 21.77 32.60
C THR A 557 -41.22 21.90 31.42
N ASP A 558 -40.81 23.13 31.09
CA ASP A 558 -39.78 23.41 30.07
C ASP A 558 -38.40 23.45 30.74
N PRO A 559 -37.52 22.44 30.52
CA PRO A 559 -36.22 22.33 31.21
C PRO A 559 -35.22 23.44 30.83
N THR A 560 -35.62 24.38 29.97
CA THR A 560 -34.80 25.52 29.54
C THR A 560 -35.34 26.86 30.04
N ASP A 561 -36.43 26.85 30.81
CA ASP A 561 -37.11 28.04 31.32
C ASP A 561 -37.52 27.88 32.78
N THR A 562 -36.86 28.64 33.65
CA THR A 562 -37.01 28.53 35.12
C THR A 562 -38.44 28.82 35.62
N ASP A 563 -39.37 29.26 34.78
CA ASP A 563 -40.74 29.66 35.10
C ASP A 563 -41.63 29.31 33.90
N SER A 564 -42.06 28.05 33.84
CA SER A 564 -42.68 27.44 32.65
C SER A 564 -43.99 28.10 32.23
N ASP A 565 -44.79 28.61 33.17
CA ASP A 565 -46.05 29.28 32.88
C ASP A 565 -45.98 30.82 32.92
N ASN A 566 -44.81 31.36 33.25
CA ASN A 566 -44.45 32.77 33.23
C ASN A 566 -45.27 33.62 34.21
N ASP A 567 -45.60 33.10 35.39
CA ASP A 567 -46.34 33.82 36.43
C ASP A 567 -45.43 34.61 37.39
N GLY A 568 -44.13 34.25 37.43
CA GLY A 568 -43.10 34.88 38.26
C GLY A 568 -42.63 34.06 39.45
N ILE A 569 -43.10 32.82 39.63
CA ILE A 569 -42.57 31.81 40.54
C ILE A 569 -41.78 30.78 39.71
N ASN A 570 -40.70 30.22 40.25
CA ASN A 570 -39.95 29.19 39.51
C ASN A 570 -40.51 27.79 39.76
N ASP A 571 -40.36 26.90 38.79
CA ASP A 571 -41.00 25.58 38.77
C ASP A 571 -40.66 24.75 40.03
N TRP A 572 -39.40 24.81 40.46
CA TRP A 572 -38.95 24.20 41.71
C TRP A 572 -39.69 24.71 42.94
N GLU A 573 -39.92 26.03 43.06
CA GLU A 573 -40.63 26.64 44.20
C GLU A 573 -42.10 26.24 44.19
N GLU A 574 -42.72 26.09 43.03
CA GLU A 574 -44.14 25.69 42.94
C GLU A 574 -44.37 24.24 43.38
N LEU A 575 -43.41 23.35 43.13
CA LEU A 575 -43.48 21.93 43.52
C LEU A 575 -43.06 21.66 44.97
N ASN A 576 -42.36 22.59 45.61
CA ASN A 576 -41.85 22.45 46.97
C ASN A 576 -42.53 23.42 47.92
N LEU A 577 -42.60 23.08 49.20
CA LEU A 577 -43.07 24.07 50.19
C LEU A 577 -42.01 25.18 50.33
N GLY A 578 -42.21 26.27 49.61
CA GLY A 578 -41.41 27.49 49.64
C GLY A 578 -41.48 28.22 50.98
N THR A 579 -40.97 29.45 51.02
CA THR A 579 -41.04 30.29 52.24
C THR A 579 -42.44 30.84 52.51
N ASP A 580 -43.26 30.89 51.47
CA ASP A 580 -44.67 31.26 51.44
C ASP A 580 -45.58 30.16 52.01
N GLY A 581 -45.20 28.89 51.88
CA GLY A 581 -45.90 27.73 52.41
C GLY A 581 -46.98 27.15 51.50
N PHE A 582 -46.99 27.52 50.22
CA PHE A 582 -47.92 27.01 49.21
C PHE A 582 -47.21 26.03 48.26
N ILE A 583 -48.01 25.24 47.54
CA ILE A 583 -47.59 24.38 46.42
C ILE A 583 -48.63 24.65 45.33
N THR A 584 -48.17 25.11 44.18
CA THR A 584 -48.98 25.51 43.02
C THR A 584 -48.68 24.57 41.85
N ASN A 585 -49.14 24.90 40.64
CA ASN A 585 -48.91 24.10 39.46
C ASN A 585 -48.03 24.87 38.46
N PRO A 586 -46.79 24.43 38.22
CA PRO A 586 -45.82 25.18 37.40
C PRO A 586 -46.16 25.32 35.91
N ASN A 587 -47.26 24.70 35.49
CA ASN A 587 -47.75 24.78 34.12
C ASN A 587 -49.06 25.59 34.01
N ILE A 588 -49.51 26.21 35.09
CA ILE A 588 -50.76 26.98 35.16
C ILE A 588 -50.56 28.19 36.09
N ALA A 589 -50.33 29.35 35.47
CA ALA A 589 -50.10 30.62 36.15
C ALA A 589 -51.20 31.09 37.12
N ASP A 590 -52.31 30.38 37.22
CA ASP A 590 -53.49 30.61 38.07
C ASP A 590 -54.01 29.24 38.48
N THR A 591 -53.45 28.68 39.56
CA THR A 591 -53.59 27.27 39.95
C THR A 591 -55.03 26.92 40.27
N ASP A 592 -55.75 27.82 40.94
CA ASP A 592 -57.13 27.57 41.30
C ASP A 592 -58.13 28.01 40.22
N GLY A 593 -57.82 29.02 39.41
CA GLY A 593 -58.63 29.48 38.30
C GLY A 593 -59.58 30.62 38.63
N ASP A 594 -59.28 31.44 39.66
CA ASP A 594 -60.07 32.59 40.05
C ASP A 594 -59.76 33.87 39.23
N SER A 595 -58.75 33.84 38.37
CA SER A 595 -58.21 34.92 37.52
C SER A 595 -57.15 35.84 38.18
N LEU A 596 -56.66 35.51 39.37
CA LEU A 596 -55.39 36.01 39.90
C LEU A 596 -54.27 35.02 39.55
N SER A 597 -53.04 35.50 39.40
CA SER A 597 -51.91 34.58 39.23
C SER A 597 -51.37 34.16 40.58
N ASP A 598 -50.75 32.97 40.66
CA ASP A 598 -50.24 32.45 41.92
C ASP A 598 -49.22 33.43 42.55
N TYR A 599 -48.34 33.99 41.72
CA TYR A 599 -47.44 35.08 42.12
C TYR A 599 -48.18 36.28 42.73
N ALA A 600 -49.28 36.72 42.13
CA ALA A 600 -50.04 37.88 42.59
C ALA A 600 -50.70 37.60 43.94
N GLU A 601 -51.26 36.41 44.09
CA GLU A 601 -51.87 35.97 45.35
C GLU A 601 -50.84 35.92 46.47
N ILE A 602 -49.70 35.26 46.25
CA ILE A 602 -48.66 35.10 47.26
C ILE A 602 -47.98 36.45 47.61
N HIS A 603 -47.59 37.24 46.60
CA HIS A 603 -46.70 38.38 46.78
C HIS A 603 -47.38 39.76 46.81
N ILE A 604 -48.64 39.86 46.37
CA ILE A 604 -49.36 41.14 46.27
C ILE A 604 -50.59 41.18 47.17
N TYR A 605 -51.43 40.14 47.10
CA TYR A 605 -52.74 40.13 47.77
C TYR A 605 -52.76 39.34 49.08
N GLU A 606 -51.74 38.51 49.33
CA GLU A 606 -51.62 37.64 50.51
C GLU A 606 -52.80 36.65 50.63
N THR A 607 -53.39 36.25 49.50
CA THR A 607 -54.45 35.24 49.37
C THR A 607 -53.85 33.83 49.18
N ASN A 608 -54.70 32.80 49.17
CA ASN A 608 -54.30 31.40 49.02
C ASN A 608 -54.44 30.96 47.55
N PRO A 609 -53.35 30.74 46.81
CA PRO A 609 -53.34 30.42 45.37
C PRO A 609 -53.94 29.06 45.00
N THR A 610 -54.44 28.31 45.99
CA THR A 610 -55.07 27.01 45.80
C THR A 610 -56.56 27.03 46.16
N SER A 611 -57.13 28.21 46.39
CA SER A 611 -58.50 28.41 46.85
C SER A 611 -59.08 29.75 46.39
N HIS A 612 -59.88 29.71 45.32
CA HIS A 612 -60.61 30.86 44.77
C HIS A 612 -61.32 31.77 45.79
N ASP A 613 -61.59 31.28 46.99
CA ASP A 613 -62.25 31.96 48.12
C ASP A 613 -61.36 31.71 49.35
N SER A 614 -60.49 32.65 49.66
CA SER A 614 -59.40 32.49 50.64
C SER A 614 -59.90 32.47 52.09
N ASP A 615 -60.90 33.29 52.41
CA ASP A 615 -61.46 33.42 53.75
C ASP A 615 -62.74 32.59 53.98
N GLY A 616 -63.31 32.03 52.91
CA GLY A 616 -64.43 31.11 52.90
C GLY A 616 -65.79 31.78 53.08
N ASP A 617 -65.93 33.05 52.69
CA ASP A 617 -67.12 33.85 52.89
C ASP A 617 -68.16 33.71 51.75
N GLY A 618 -67.74 33.14 50.62
CA GLY A 618 -68.56 32.87 49.44
C GLY A 618 -68.34 33.82 48.26
N LEU A 619 -67.38 34.75 48.34
CA LEU A 619 -66.88 35.56 47.23
C LEU A 619 -65.60 34.93 46.66
N TYR A 620 -65.21 35.34 45.45
CA TYR A 620 -63.89 34.94 44.93
C TYR A 620 -62.92 36.10 45.12
N ASP A 621 -61.66 35.80 45.41
CA ASP A 621 -60.64 36.79 45.75
C ASP A 621 -60.51 37.86 44.64
N GLU A 622 -60.52 37.47 43.36
CA GLU A 622 -60.55 38.43 42.23
C GLU A 622 -61.72 39.42 42.30
N ASN A 623 -62.93 38.93 42.61
CA ASN A 623 -64.13 39.77 42.64
C ASN A 623 -64.09 40.74 43.82
N GLU A 624 -63.52 40.31 44.94
CA GLU A 624 -63.32 41.14 46.12
C GLU A 624 -62.36 42.29 45.81
N ILE A 625 -61.24 42.01 45.16
CA ILE A 625 -60.25 43.02 44.77
C ILE A 625 -60.81 43.97 43.70
N ASN A 626 -61.41 43.45 42.63
CA ASN A 626 -61.70 44.23 41.42
C ASN A 626 -63.14 44.77 41.34
N ILE A 627 -64.09 44.16 42.02
CA ILE A 627 -65.52 44.52 41.94
C ILE A 627 -66.03 45.13 43.24
N HIS A 628 -65.76 44.48 44.37
CA HIS A 628 -66.36 44.80 45.66
C HIS A 628 -65.49 45.70 46.55
N ASN A 629 -64.18 45.73 46.29
CA ASN A 629 -63.19 46.44 47.09
C ASN A 629 -63.26 46.04 48.58
N THR A 630 -63.45 44.74 48.84
CA THR A 630 -63.35 44.09 50.16
C THR A 630 -61.95 43.49 50.36
N ASP A 631 -61.62 43.04 51.58
CA ASP A 631 -60.36 42.37 51.90
C ASP A 631 -60.53 40.85 51.72
N PRO A 632 -59.93 40.23 50.68
CA PRO A 632 -60.14 38.82 50.36
C PRO A 632 -59.57 37.83 51.40
N THR A 633 -58.92 38.35 52.44
CA THR A 633 -58.35 37.54 53.54
C THR A 633 -59.17 37.60 54.83
N GLU A 634 -60.23 38.40 54.86
CA GLU A 634 -61.05 38.67 56.04
C GLU A 634 -62.53 38.65 55.69
N ALA A 635 -63.22 37.58 56.10
CA ALA A 635 -64.63 37.38 55.77
C ALA A 635 -65.57 38.54 56.14
N ASP A 636 -65.18 39.46 57.01
CA ASP A 636 -65.95 40.62 57.46
C ASP A 636 -65.05 41.86 57.36
N SER A 637 -65.06 42.51 56.19
CA SER A 637 -64.13 43.59 55.84
C SER A 637 -64.26 44.83 56.71
N ASP A 638 -65.47 45.15 57.18
CA ASP A 638 -65.76 46.35 57.96
C ASP A 638 -65.90 46.11 59.47
N GLY A 639 -65.93 44.85 59.89
CA GLY A 639 -65.88 44.39 61.28
C GLY A 639 -67.22 44.47 62.01
N ASP A 640 -68.34 44.43 61.31
CA ASP A 640 -69.68 44.59 61.87
C ASP A 640 -70.38 43.28 62.26
N THR A 641 -69.73 42.13 62.03
CA THR A 641 -70.13 40.74 62.31
C THR A 641 -70.94 40.01 61.23
N TYR A 642 -71.23 40.64 60.10
CA TYR A 642 -71.73 39.95 58.89
C TYR A 642 -70.59 39.76 57.90
N ASN A 643 -70.64 38.68 57.11
CA ASN A 643 -69.61 38.46 56.12
C ASN A 643 -69.97 39.12 54.79
N ASP A 644 -68.96 39.49 54.01
CA ASP A 644 -69.12 40.32 52.81
C ASP A 644 -70.06 39.65 51.78
N GLY A 645 -69.95 38.33 51.64
CA GLY A 645 -70.85 37.48 50.86
C GLY A 645 -72.32 37.54 51.28
N ASP A 646 -72.64 37.46 52.57
CA ASP A 646 -74.03 37.58 53.09
C ASP A 646 -74.57 38.99 52.87
N GLU A 647 -73.73 40.01 53.00
CA GLU A 647 -74.08 41.41 52.79
C GLU A 647 -74.46 41.69 51.33
N LEU A 648 -73.63 41.26 50.38
CA LEU A 648 -73.92 41.37 48.96
C LEU A 648 -75.17 40.57 48.59
N PHE A 649 -75.37 39.39 49.17
CA PHE A 649 -76.61 38.62 49.00
C PHE A 649 -77.84 39.37 49.54
N ALA A 650 -77.69 40.10 50.64
CA ALA A 650 -78.72 40.95 51.24
C ALA A 650 -78.90 42.32 50.55
N ASN A 651 -78.02 42.69 49.60
CA ASN A 651 -77.90 44.01 48.98
C ASN A 651 -77.56 45.13 49.98
N THR A 652 -76.67 44.85 50.93
CA THR A 652 -76.05 45.83 51.82
C THR A 652 -74.59 46.08 51.39
N ASP A 653 -73.91 47.06 52.00
CA ASP A 653 -72.58 47.51 51.57
C ASP A 653 -71.51 46.90 52.48
N PRO A 654 -70.70 45.92 52.03
CA PRO A 654 -69.72 45.20 52.86
C PRO A 654 -68.52 46.04 53.34
N ASN A 655 -68.55 47.35 53.06
CA ASN A 655 -67.54 48.31 53.47
C ASN A 655 -68.11 49.42 54.38
N ASP A 656 -69.37 49.33 54.80
CA ASP A 656 -70.02 50.29 55.70
C ASP A 656 -70.62 49.60 56.94
N PRO A 657 -69.98 49.69 58.12
CA PRO A 657 -70.36 48.90 59.31
C PRO A 657 -71.70 49.33 59.95
N GLU A 658 -72.44 50.23 59.29
CA GLU A 658 -73.78 50.65 59.66
C GLU A 658 -74.86 50.18 58.64
N ASP A 659 -74.48 49.61 57.50
CA ASP A 659 -75.37 49.07 56.47
C ASP A 659 -75.22 47.55 56.33
N TYR A 660 -75.95 46.80 57.17
CA TYR A 660 -75.86 45.34 57.26
C TYR A 660 -77.21 44.60 57.15
N PRO A 661 -77.23 43.26 56.99
CA PRO A 661 -78.46 42.47 56.92
C PRO A 661 -79.41 42.71 58.11
N GLY A 662 -80.51 43.44 57.83
CA GLY A 662 -81.52 43.80 58.84
C GLY A 662 -81.32 45.17 59.50
N SER A 663 -80.25 45.89 59.15
CA SER A 663 -80.19 47.34 59.28
C SER A 663 -81.32 47.92 58.41
N SER A 664 -82.09 48.86 58.96
CA SER A 664 -83.14 49.49 58.16
C SER A 664 -82.50 50.53 57.27
N SER A 665 -82.36 50.24 55.97
CA SER A 665 -81.98 51.21 54.93
C SER A 665 -82.75 52.52 55.19
N SER A 666 -82.08 53.53 55.72
CA SER A 666 -82.66 54.85 55.86
C SER A 666 -82.65 55.49 54.46
N GLY A 667 -83.57 55.04 53.61
CA GLY A 667 -83.83 55.61 52.31
C GLY A 667 -84.18 57.09 52.47
N GLY A 668 -83.15 57.93 52.39
CA GLY A 668 -83.23 59.36 52.15
C GLY A 668 -83.65 59.67 50.72
N GLY A 669 -84.68 58.99 50.20
CA GLY A 669 -85.34 59.28 48.95
C GLY A 669 -86.40 60.36 49.13
N GLY A 670 -85.97 61.59 49.41
CA GLY A 670 -86.83 62.76 49.37
C GLY A 670 -87.25 63.07 47.93
N PHE A 671 -88.51 62.78 47.59
CA PHE A 671 -89.17 63.38 46.43
C PHE A 671 -89.23 64.91 46.58
N GLY A 672 -88.68 65.65 45.62
CA GLY A 672 -88.83 67.10 45.47
C GLY A 672 -88.84 67.49 43.99
N PHE A 673 -90.00 67.96 43.54
CA PHE A 673 -90.33 68.49 42.21
C PHE A 673 -89.52 69.71 41.78
#